data_AF-A0A7V3JJ69-F1
#
_entry.id   AF-A0A7V3JJ69-F1
#
_cell.length_a   1.000
_cell.length_b   1.000
_cell.length_c   1.000
_cell.angle_alpha   90.00
_cell.angle_beta   90.00
_cell.angle_gamma   90.00
#
_symmetry.space_group_name_H-M   'P 1'
#
loop_
_entity.id
_entity.type
_entity.pdbx_description
1 polymer ?
#
loop_
_entity_poly.entity_id
_entity_poly.type
_entity_poly.pdbx_seq_one_letter_code
_entity_poly.pdbx_strand_id
1 'polypeptide(L)'
;MLSGGEGTYDWKLVSAEFTAPADADRADLGTVLRGTGTAWFDNVRLELLDSPRLWASAEPVERLDLAELDDPAWPQQMAGALRRTRVRHVHYGEQPTGPTLLAIDAAFLMARMAGQRGGVAVFEGNRPVGFRRIGHLLLVPTSLPPRTAGTWYVYSLPPAAEPTPSLQAATPASATGRQEVYSLAIAHNRVENPGFEAGDRLPAAWQHDAAPAGVEYGVDDPGNPVLGRRCAKMSVGAAAPEAWRGWHQSVPVAPGKTYLLAAWMKCRDLSGEVRLHAHRYTAQGKLSAHQPMTSVGPGLRGTTDWTLQWGLLTMPADTTRLDLHLTMNTRGTVWHDEVVVAEVLPAQVAGTEGRPMPPNSLALWQVPAVVKVFEDDPPQEQAGPFALAAARNEQEPLQLAVRSGRAITQVRVEVEPPVGPQGRQLPVTVEIVGYVPIDHPTNYYHAESPAWHRKTPTSAGACDGWPGRWPDPLLPQNTFDLKPDTTQPLWITVDVPPDAPAGQYAGRIRLVAEGKTLLQRSWTVEVWDFTLPDVTHVGAIYDVRITGGQKYWNMPADEAEREIVRFMARRRLCPDCVRPFPTLHYHQGQVTADFAAFDRAAHWYFDELKVPYSYTPWYFYLFGWGLPPRKAFGEDPYSGTWPYEGADRSQLRPEFKKAYQACLKTFWDHLKQKGWDKRFVLYISDEPFDGQPHIRQQMKALCQMIHEVDPNIPIYSSTWKHVPDWDGYITVWGLGHYGNVPVEELARIRQGGARIWFTTDGQMCTDTPYCAVERLLPHYCFHFGAEAYEFWGVSWYTYDPFRFGWHAFIPQSDQPGKSYWIRYPNGDGFLLYPGGLAGHRGPVSSMRLEQARDGVEDYEYLYLLRERINRAKARGADITRAAQALHRAAGLVSIPNAGGRYSTRILPEPQRVYEIRQALASAIVELGP
;
A
#
# COMPACT_ATOMS: atom_id res chain seq x y z
N MET A 1 -43.05 -20.25 9.02
CA MET A 1 -44.10 -19.26 8.67
C MET A 1 -45.24 -19.46 9.66
N LEU A 2 -45.58 -18.43 10.43
CA LEU A 2 -46.69 -18.47 11.39
C LEU A 2 -47.99 -18.09 10.67
N SER A 3 -49.02 -18.93 10.77
CA SER A 3 -50.32 -18.66 10.13
C SER A 3 -51.29 -18.05 11.13
N GLY A 4 -51.84 -16.87 10.80
CA GLY A 4 -52.97 -16.28 11.53
C GLY A 4 -54.26 -17.11 11.37
N GLY A 5 -54.36 -17.93 10.33
CA GLY A 5 -55.57 -18.66 9.95
C GLY A 5 -56.39 -17.93 8.87
N GLU A 6 -57.45 -18.58 8.40
CA GLU A 6 -58.35 -18.10 7.35
C GLU A 6 -59.68 -17.60 7.95
N GLY A 7 -60.37 -16.68 7.26
CA GLY A 7 -61.66 -16.13 7.69
C GLY A 7 -61.56 -14.78 8.42
N THR A 8 -62.69 -14.30 8.95
CA THR A 8 -62.77 -13.06 9.74
C THR A 8 -62.67 -13.36 11.22
N TYR A 9 -61.71 -12.73 11.89
CA TYR A 9 -61.52 -12.81 13.34
C TYR A 9 -60.94 -11.48 13.84
N ASP A 10 -61.08 -11.24 15.14
CA ASP A 10 -60.46 -10.11 15.85
C ASP A 10 -58.95 -10.37 16.08
N TRP A 11 -58.27 -9.64 16.95
CA TRP A 11 -56.84 -9.87 17.23
C TRP A 11 -56.52 -11.30 17.69
N LYS A 12 -55.48 -11.89 17.08
CA LYS A 12 -54.97 -13.21 17.41
C LYS A 12 -53.45 -13.19 17.53
N LEU A 13 -52.94 -13.58 18.70
CA LEU A 13 -51.52 -13.78 18.90
C LEU A 13 -51.07 -15.05 18.15
N VAL A 14 -50.02 -14.91 17.35
CA VAL A 14 -49.30 -16.01 16.74
C VAL A 14 -47.85 -15.97 17.20
N SER A 15 -47.38 -17.07 17.79
CA SER A 15 -46.03 -17.19 18.32
C SER A 15 -45.41 -18.53 17.91
N ALA A 16 -44.11 -18.54 17.69
CA ALA A 16 -43.32 -19.76 17.57
C ALA A 16 -41.98 -19.56 18.29
N GLU A 17 -41.51 -20.64 18.88
CA GLU A 17 -40.15 -20.78 19.35
C GLU A 17 -39.37 -21.58 18.31
N PHE A 18 -38.15 -21.17 18.04
CA PHE A 18 -37.25 -21.88 17.14
C PHE A 18 -35.82 -21.72 17.60
N THR A 19 -35.01 -22.74 17.39
CA THR A 19 -33.56 -22.66 17.56
C THR A 19 -32.98 -22.05 16.29
N ALA A 20 -32.24 -20.95 16.42
CA ALA A 20 -31.46 -20.42 15.31
C ALA A 20 -30.43 -21.50 14.87
N PRO A 21 -30.27 -21.76 13.56
CA PRO A 21 -29.18 -22.59 13.07
C PRO A 21 -27.82 -22.13 13.62
N ALA A 22 -26.88 -23.05 13.81
CA ALA A 22 -25.59 -22.75 14.45
C ALA A 22 -24.75 -21.68 13.72
N ASP A 23 -25.03 -21.49 12.43
CA ASP A 23 -24.40 -20.53 11.52
C ASP A 23 -25.25 -19.29 11.24
N ALA A 24 -26.46 -19.18 11.81
CA ALA A 24 -27.33 -18.02 11.61
C ALA A 24 -26.88 -16.83 12.46
N ASP A 25 -26.50 -15.73 11.81
CA ASP A 25 -26.07 -14.47 12.44
C ASP A 25 -27.06 -13.31 12.22
N ARG A 26 -28.12 -13.53 11.44
CA ARG A 26 -29.17 -12.56 11.13
C ARG A 26 -30.55 -13.22 11.08
N ALA A 27 -31.57 -12.51 11.54
CA ALA A 27 -32.98 -12.88 11.38
C ALA A 27 -33.76 -11.72 10.74
N ASP A 28 -34.37 -11.97 9.58
CA ASP A 28 -35.28 -11.03 8.92
C ASP A 28 -36.73 -11.43 9.22
N LEU A 29 -37.53 -10.48 9.70
CA LEU A 29 -38.93 -10.69 10.10
C LEU A 29 -39.84 -9.86 9.20
N GLY A 30 -40.94 -10.45 8.75
CA GLY A 30 -41.92 -9.76 7.92
C GLY A 30 -43.32 -10.33 8.09
N THR A 31 -44.31 -9.49 7.87
CA THR A 31 -45.73 -9.85 7.90
C THR A 31 -46.25 -10.00 6.47
N VAL A 32 -47.02 -11.04 6.19
CA VAL A 32 -47.54 -11.30 4.84
C VAL A 32 -49.02 -11.70 4.87
N LEU A 33 -49.83 -11.06 4.03
CA LEU A 33 -51.18 -11.51 3.68
C LEU A 33 -51.09 -12.34 2.38
N ARG A 34 -51.37 -13.63 2.46
CA ARG A 34 -51.53 -14.48 1.25
C ARG A 34 -53.00 -14.56 0.88
N GLY A 35 -53.39 -13.85 -0.20
CA GLY A 35 -54.76 -13.80 -0.72
C GLY A 35 -55.32 -12.38 -0.80
N THR A 36 -56.64 -12.26 -0.93
CA THR A 36 -57.35 -10.98 -0.98
C THR A 36 -58.03 -10.70 0.36
N GLY A 37 -57.92 -9.48 0.89
CA GLY A 37 -58.53 -9.08 2.17
C GLY A 37 -57.78 -7.92 2.82
N THR A 38 -58.09 -7.61 4.07
CA THR A 38 -57.32 -6.67 4.91
C THR A 38 -56.79 -7.40 6.12
N ALA A 39 -55.51 -7.20 6.45
CA ALA A 39 -54.87 -7.75 7.64
C ALA A 39 -54.16 -6.63 8.40
N TRP A 40 -54.30 -6.64 9.71
CA TRP A 40 -53.64 -5.70 10.62
C TRP A 40 -52.65 -6.48 11.48
N PHE A 41 -51.47 -5.89 11.71
CA PHE A 41 -50.40 -6.49 12.49
C PHE A 41 -49.96 -5.47 13.55
N ASP A 42 -49.71 -5.93 14.76
CA ASP A 42 -49.21 -5.10 15.86
C ASP A 42 -48.30 -5.92 16.78
N ASN A 43 -47.42 -5.25 17.54
CA ASN A 43 -46.55 -5.83 18.56
C ASN A 43 -45.67 -7.02 18.11
N VAL A 44 -45.05 -6.93 16.92
CA VAL A 44 -44.09 -7.94 16.45
C VAL A 44 -42.81 -7.87 17.29
N ARG A 45 -42.50 -8.96 18.00
CA ARG A 45 -41.33 -9.08 18.86
C ARG A 45 -40.55 -10.34 18.52
N LEU A 46 -39.23 -10.22 18.40
CA LEU A 46 -38.30 -11.35 18.44
C LEU A 46 -37.50 -11.22 19.74
N GLU A 47 -37.51 -12.28 20.54
CA GLU A 47 -36.84 -12.32 21.84
C GLU A 47 -35.93 -13.54 21.90
N LEU A 48 -34.71 -13.32 22.39
CA LEU A 48 -33.76 -14.41 22.65
C LEU A 48 -34.13 -15.05 23.99
N LEU A 49 -34.81 -16.19 23.94
CA LEU A 49 -35.28 -16.91 25.14
C LEU A 49 -34.14 -17.57 25.91
N ASP A 50 -33.15 -18.11 25.18
CA ASP A 50 -31.93 -18.68 25.72
C ASP A 50 -30.71 -17.91 25.20
N SER A 51 -29.92 -17.32 26.11
CA SER A 51 -28.58 -16.81 25.80
C SER A 51 -27.55 -17.88 26.17
N PRO A 52 -27.22 -18.84 25.28
CA PRO A 52 -26.14 -19.77 25.57
C PRO A 52 -24.86 -18.96 25.74
N ARG A 53 -24.31 -18.97 26.96
CA ARG A 53 -22.92 -18.55 27.16
C ARG A 53 -22.07 -19.60 26.49
N LEU A 54 -21.48 -19.28 25.33
CA LEU A 54 -20.40 -20.08 24.77
C LEU A 54 -19.20 -19.91 25.70
N TRP A 55 -18.80 -20.99 26.36
CA TRP A 55 -17.56 -21.05 27.12
C TRP A 55 -16.50 -21.73 26.25
N ALA A 56 -15.45 -20.98 25.93
CA ALA A 56 -14.22 -21.56 25.42
C ALA A 56 -13.28 -21.73 26.61
N SER A 57 -12.93 -22.96 26.96
CA SER A 57 -11.80 -23.23 27.83
C SER A 57 -10.58 -23.50 26.96
N ALA A 58 -9.48 -22.79 27.21
CA ALA A 58 -8.19 -23.27 26.74
C ALA A 58 -7.92 -24.60 27.45
N GLU A 59 -7.73 -25.67 26.69
CA GLU A 59 -7.23 -26.93 27.24
C GLU A 59 -5.82 -26.71 27.83
N PRO A 60 -5.34 -27.59 28.73
CA PRO A 60 -3.97 -27.54 29.20
C PRO A 60 -3.02 -27.41 28.00
N VAL A 61 -2.12 -26.43 28.04
CA VAL A 61 -1.14 -26.21 26.97
C VAL A 61 -0.36 -27.50 26.74
N GLU A 62 -0.51 -28.10 25.57
CA GLU A 62 0.36 -29.19 25.13
C GLU A 62 1.80 -28.66 25.03
N ARG A 63 2.74 -29.40 25.63
CA ARG A 63 4.15 -29.03 25.63
C ARG A 63 4.93 -30.09 24.87
N LEU A 64 5.80 -29.63 23.98
CA LEU A 64 6.77 -30.45 23.29
C LEU A 64 8.15 -29.88 23.55
N ASP A 65 9.02 -30.67 24.17
CA ASP A 65 10.41 -30.29 24.39
C ASP A 65 11.18 -30.38 23.07
N LEU A 66 11.90 -29.30 22.75
CA LEU A 66 12.74 -29.20 21.56
C LEU A 66 14.19 -29.00 22.00
N ALA A 67 15.11 -29.69 21.35
CA ALA A 67 16.53 -29.39 21.49
C ALA A 67 16.86 -28.09 20.71
N GLU A 68 17.35 -27.07 21.41
CA GLU A 68 17.82 -25.81 20.83
C GLU A 68 19.26 -25.97 20.32
N LEU A 69 19.51 -25.55 19.08
CA LEU A 69 20.84 -25.46 18.49
C LEU A 69 21.50 -24.10 18.85
N ASP A 70 22.84 -24.07 18.95
CA ASP A 70 23.62 -22.93 19.45
C ASP A 70 23.31 -21.57 18.78
N ASP A 71 23.38 -20.48 19.56
CA ASP A 71 23.37 -19.06 19.10
C ASP A 71 24.78 -18.45 19.24
N PRO A 72 25.69 -18.66 18.28
CA PRO A 72 27.07 -18.23 18.42
C PRO A 72 27.26 -16.72 18.23
N ALA A 73 28.37 -16.21 18.77
CA ALA A 73 28.86 -14.87 18.48
C ALA A 73 29.18 -14.68 16.98
N TRP A 74 29.29 -13.43 16.53
CA TRP A 74 29.63 -13.11 15.14
C TRP A 74 30.97 -13.78 14.75
N PRO A 75 31.02 -14.58 13.68
CA PRO A 75 32.24 -15.25 13.27
C PRO A 75 33.26 -14.22 12.76
N GLN A 76 34.55 -14.45 13.06
CA GLN A 76 35.64 -13.58 12.62
C GLN A 76 35.67 -13.41 11.09
N GLN A 77 35.26 -14.46 10.36
CA GLN A 77 35.15 -14.46 8.90
C GLN A 77 34.12 -13.44 8.37
N MET A 78 33.16 -13.03 9.20
CA MET A 78 32.15 -12.02 8.89
C MET A 78 32.50 -10.65 9.49
N ALA A 79 33.79 -10.33 9.70
CA ALA A 79 34.22 -9.05 10.26
C ALA A 79 33.71 -7.83 9.45
N GLY A 80 33.58 -7.96 8.12
CA GLY A 80 33.05 -6.91 7.25
C GLY A 80 31.53 -6.91 7.05
N ALA A 81 30.80 -7.87 7.63
CA ALA A 81 29.35 -7.93 7.47
C ALA A 81 28.67 -6.81 8.27
N LEU A 82 27.64 -6.22 7.66
CA LEU A 82 26.95 -5.04 8.20
C LEU A 82 25.80 -5.42 9.14
N ARG A 83 25.11 -6.52 8.83
CA ARG A 83 23.95 -7.02 9.56
C ARG A 83 23.96 -8.55 9.55
N ARG A 84 23.31 -9.17 10.53
CA ARG A 84 22.94 -10.59 10.49
C ARG A 84 21.47 -10.77 10.82
N THR A 85 20.80 -11.62 10.06
CA THR A 85 19.41 -12.02 10.30
C THR A 85 19.39 -13.40 10.91
N ARG A 86 18.70 -13.53 12.04
CA ARG A 86 18.39 -14.80 12.66
C ARG A 86 17.14 -15.38 12.02
N VAL A 87 17.28 -16.59 11.49
CA VAL A 87 16.23 -17.32 10.82
C VAL A 87 16.00 -18.62 11.58
N ARG A 88 14.82 -18.75 12.20
CA ARG A 88 14.46 -19.91 13.00
C ARG A 88 13.71 -20.93 12.18
N HIS A 89 14.00 -22.18 12.45
CA HIS A 89 13.21 -23.30 11.96
C HIS A 89 12.84 -24.19 13.15
N VAL A 90 11.74 -24.92 13.00
CA VAL A 90 11.30 -25.88 14.00
C VAL A 90 10.89 -27.16 13.29
N HIS A 91 11.43 -28.29 13.76
CA HIS A 91 11.04 -29.61 13.32
C HIS A 91 10.39 -30.37 14.48
N TYR A 92 9.08 -30.51 14.43
CA TYR A 92 8.29 -31.17 15.47
C TYR A 92 8.28 -32.70 15.38
N GLY A 93 8.85 -33.28 14.31
CA GLY A 93 8.75 -34.71 14.05
C GLY A 93 9.61 -35.57 14.97
N GLU A 94 9.11 -36.77 15.29
CA GLU A 94 9.81 -37.81 16.07
C GLU A 94 11.01 -38.43 15.35
N GLN A 95 11.08 -38.29 14.03
CA GLN A 95 12.13 -38.85 13.19
C GLN A 95 12.97 -37.73 12.58
N PRO A 96 14.29 -37.94 12.35
CA PRO A 96 15.09 -37.01 11.57
C PRO A 96 14.44 -36.73 10.21
N THR A 97 14.59 -35.51 9.70
CA THR A 97 14.25 -35.28 8.30
C THR A 97 15.25 -36.03 7.43
N GLY A 98 14.78 -36.66 6.36
CA GLY A 98 15.69 -37.04 5.26
C GLY A 98 16.34 -35.79 4.65
N PRO A 99 17.16 -35.95 3.59
CA PRO A 99 17.67 -34.84 2.81
C PRO A 99 16.50 -33.93 2.37
N THR A 100 16.53 -32.66 2.74
CA THR A 100 15.49 -31.67 2.45
C THR A 100 16.08 -30.29 2.22
N LEU A 101 15.22 -29.31 1.93
CA LEU A 101 15.60 -27.93 1.68
C LEU A 101 15.00 -27.03 2.76
N LEU A 102 15.84 -26.28 3.45
CA LEU A 102 15.39 -25.14 4.24
C LEU A 102 15.11 -23.97 3.29
N ALA A 103 13.92 -23.39 3.39
CA ALA A 103 13.48 -22.27 2.59
C ALA A 103 13.47 -20.99 3.44
N ILE A 104 14.43 -20.10 3.17
CA ILE A 104 14.57 -18.81 3.85
C ILE A 104 14.05 -17.71 2.93
N ASP A 105 12.95 -17.06 3.31
CA ASP A 105 12.48 -15.86 2.61
C ASP A 105 13.36 -14.66 2.97
N ALA A 106 14.16 -14.20 2.00
CA ALA A 106 15.03 -13.04 2.15
C ALA A 106 14.48 -11.78 1.46
N ALA A 107 13.17 -11.71 1.16
CA ALA A 107 12.55 -10.52 0.55
C ALA A 107 12.80 -9.27 1.38
N PHE A 108 12.61 -9.36 2.70
CA PHE A 108 12.80 -8.22 3.61
C PHE A 108 14.27 -7.76 3.62
N LEU A 109 15.24 -8.68 3.54
CA LEU A 109 16.66 -8.35 3.45
C LEU A 109 16.96 -7.63 2.14
N MET A 110 16.42 -8.12 1.02
CA MET A 110 16.59 -7.46 -0.27
C MET A 110 15.97 -6.07 -0.29
N ALA A 111 14.80 -5.88 0.31
CA ALA A 111 14.16 -4.58 0.46
C ALA A 111 15.01 -3.63 1.32
N ARG A 112 15.55 -4.11 2.44
CA ARG A 112 16.48 -3.34 3.30
C ARG A 112 17.81 -2.99 2.63
N MET A 113 18.28 -3.84 1.72
CA MET A 113 19.49 -3.60 0.94
C MET A 113 19.21 -2.88 -0.38
N ALA A 114 17.97 -2.50 -0.70
CA ALA A 114 17.69 -1.78 -1.94
C ALA A 114 18.57 -0.51 -2.02
N GLY A 115 19.20 -0.30 -3.18
CA GLY A 115 20.25 0.71 -3.39
C GLY A 115 21.67 0.29 -3.00
N GLN A 116 21.86 -0.75 -2.17
CA GLN A 116 23.16 -1.32 -1.82
C GLN A 116 23.38 -2.65 -2.60
N ARG A 117 24.34 -2.68 -3.53
CA ARG A 117 24.67 -3.87 -4.35
C ARG A 117 25.44 -4.97 -3.57
N GLY A 118 25.05 -5.23 -2.32
CA GLY A 118 25.68 -6.20 -1.42
C GLY A 118 25.30 -7.66 -1.71
N GLY A 119 26.19 -8.58 -1.34
CA GLY A 119 25.91 -10.02 -1.35
C GLY A 119 25.29 -10.52 -0.04
N VAL A 120 24.88 -11.78 0.01
CA VAL A 120 24.48 -12.46 1.26
C VAL A 120 25.26 -13.74 1.47
N ALA A 121 25.53 -14.07 2.72
CA ALA A 121 26.12 -15.35 3.12
C ALA A 121 25.23 -16.06 4.13
N VAL A 122 25.09 -17.38 4.02
CA VAL A 122 24.27 -18.19 4.95
C VAL A 122 25.17 -19.04 5.84
N PHE A 123 24.81 -19.14 7.11
CA PHE A 123 25.54 -19.89 8.13
C PHE A 123 24.60 -20.76 8.98
N GLU A 124 25.10 -21.93 9.35
CA GLU A 124 24.55 -22.79 10.41
C GLU A 124 25.49 -22.69 11.61
N GLY A 125 25.05 -22.02 12.67
CA GLY A 125 25.97 -21.58 13.73
C GLY A 125 27.11 -20.72 13.15
N ASN A 126 28.37 -21.15 13.33
CA ASN A 126 29.56 -20.50 12.77
C ASN A 126 30.06 -21.13 11.47
N ARG A 127 29.35 -22.13 10.94
CA ARG A 127 29.74 -22.85 9.72
C ARG A 127 29.10 -22.20 8.49
N PRO A 128 29.87 -21.74 7.50
CA PRO A 128 29.31 -21.30 6.22
C PRO A 128 28.62 -22.47 5.50
N VAL A 129 27.45 -22.22 4.92
CA VAL A 129 26.67 -23.24 4.20
C VAL A 129 26.24 -22.74 2.83
N GLY A 130 26.30 -23.64 1.85
CA GLY A 130 25.86 -23.34 0.49
C GLY A 130 24.36 -23.27 0.36
N PHE A 131 23.92 -22.33 -0.46
CA PHE A 131 22.52 -22.15 -0.79
C PHE A 131 22.34 -21.92 -2.29
N ARG A 132 21.09 -22.00 -2.74
CA ARG A 132 20.65 -21.55 -4.06
C ARG A 132 19.57 -20.49 -3.91
N ARG A 133 19.50 -19.58 -4.87
CA ARG A 133 18.55 -18.47 -4.82
C ARG A 133 17.50 -18.60 -5.91
N ILE A 134 16.23 -18.51 -5.54
CA ILE A 134 15.08 -18.41 -6.45
C ILE A 134 14.37 -17.10 -6.14
N GLY A 135 14.51 -16.09 -7.00
CA GLY A 135 14.01 -14.76 -6.67
C GLY A 135 14.64 -14.23 -5.38
N HIS A 136 13.84 -14.10 -4.33
CA HIS A 136 14.27 -13.72 -2.97
C HIS A 136 14.35 -14.90 -1.99
N LEU A 137 13.99 -16.11 -2.41
CA LEU A 137 14.05 -17.31 -1.59
C LEU A 137 15.48 -17.90 -1.61
N LEU A 138 16.04 -18.18 -0.45
CA LEU A 138 17.30 -18.92 -0.30
C LEU A 138 16.97 -20.37 0.09
N LEU A 139 17.43 -21.32 -0.70
CA LEU A 139 17.25 -22.75 -0.50
C LEU A 139 18.56 -23.36 0.01
N VAL A 140 18.56 -23.86 1.24
CA VAL A 140 19.73 -24.45 1.89
C VAL A 140 19.51 -25.97 2.02
N PRO A 141 20.32 -26.81 1.39
CA PRO A 141 20.25 -28.26 1.58
C PRO A 141 20.61 -28.63 3.02
N THR A 142 19.74 -29.41 3.68
CA THR A 142 19.92 -29.76 5.08
C THR A 142 19.26 -31.10 5.46
N SER A 143 19.55 -31.57 6.67
CA SER A 143 18.86 -32.67 7.35
C SER A 143 18.80 -32.34 8.85
N LEU A 144 17.60 -32.34 9.43
CA LEU A 144 17.38 -31.94 10.81
C LEU A 144 17.15 -33.14 11.73
N PRO A 145 17.72 -33.17 12.94
CA PRO A 145 17.38 -34.16 13.95
C PRO A 145 15.93 -34.01 14.42
N PRO A 146 15.31 -35.06 14.98
CA PRO A 146 13.94 -35.03 15.49
C PRO A 146 13.78 -34.02 16.63
N ARG A 147 12.60 -33.39 16.73
CA ARG A 147 12.25 -32.44 17.81
C ARG A 147 13.33 -31.37 18.06
N THR A 148 13.74 -30.68 16.99
CA THR A 148 14.75 -29.62 17.08
C THR A 148 14.18 -28.25 16.73
N ALA A 149 14.74 -27.23 17.36
CA ALA A 149 14.66 -25.86 16.90
C ALA A 149 16.08 -25.34 16.70
N GLY A 150 16.31 -24.59 15.62
CA GLY A 150 17.64 -24.05 15.39
C GLY A 150 17.61 -22.72 14.65
N THR A 151 18.73 -22.01 14.78
CA THR A 151 18.92 -20.69 14.20
C THR A 151 19.96 -20.74 13.08
N TRP A 152 19.56 -20.29 11.90
CA TRP A 152 20.43 -20.01 10.78
C TRP A 152 20.69 -18.50 10.72
N TYR A 153 21.83 -18.11 10.19
CA TYR A 153 22.19 -16.71 10.05
C TYR A 153 22.36 -16.34 8.59
N VAL A 154 21.68 -15.28 8.16
CA VAL A 154 21.91 -14.64 6.87
C VAL A 154 22.63 -13.33 7.09
N TYR A 155 23.88 -13.24 6.65
CA TYR A 155 24.71 -12.04 6.76
C TYR A 155 24.60 -11.19 5.51
N SER A 156 24.44 -9.88 5.69
CA SER A 156 24.51 -8.89 4.60
C SER A 156 25.96 -8.44 4.43
N LEU A 157 26.49 -8.59 3.22
CA LEU A 157 27.85 -8.21 2.85
C LEU A 157 27.85 -6.85 2.15
N PRO A 158 28.90 -6.02 2.33
CA PRO A 158 29.00 -4.74 1.64
C PRO A 158 29.21 -4.95 0.12
N PRO A 159 28.82 -3.98 -0.73
CA PRO A 159 28.88 -4.11 -2.20
C PRO A 159 30.25 -4.42 -2.81
N ALA A 160 31.33 -4.05 -2.14
CA ALA A 160 32.71 -4.19 -2.61
C ALA A 160 33.43 -5.44 -2.07
N ALA A 161 32.77 -6.27 -1.27
CA ALA A 161 33.39 -7.49 -0.75
C ALA A 161 33.32 -8.61 -1.79
N GLU A 162 34.43 -8.90 -2.48
CA GLU A 162 34.58 -10.23 -3.07
C GLU A 162 34.55 -11.26 -1.94
N PRO A 163 33.74 -12.33 -2.04
CA PRO A 163 33.76 -13.38 -1.03
C PRO A 163 35.16 -13.97 -0.98
N THR A 164 35.76 -13.99 0.21
CA THR A 164 37.04 -14.67 0.42
C THR A 164 36.93 -16.12 -0.04
N PRO A 165 38.05 -16.80 -0.41
CA PRO A 165 37.99 -18.21 -0.80
C PRO A 165 37.28 -19.12 0.22
N SER A 166 37.35 -18.78 1.51
CA SER A 166 36.64 -19.45 2.60
C SER A 166 35.11 -19.27 2.60
N LEU A 167 34.59 -18.25 1.90
CA LEU A 167 33.17 -17.90 1.82
C LEU A 167 32.52 -18.27 0.50
N GLN A 168 33.29 -18.76 -0.49
CA GLN A 168 32.76 -19.20 -1.78
C GLN A 168 31.68 -20.28 -1.65
N ALA A 169 31.77 -21.13 -0.62
CA ALA A 169 30.73 -22.11 -0.33
C ALA A 169 29.45 -21.46 0.22
N ALA A 170 29.52 -20.30 0.87
CA ALA A 170 28.43 -19.61 1.57
C ALA A 170 27.76 -18.50 0.75
N THR A 171 28.38 -18.10 -0.36
CA THR A 171 27.92 -17.03 -1.25
C THR A 171 27.79 -17.58 -2.67
N PRO A 172 26.68 -17.38 -3.38
CA PRO A 172 26.59 -17.76 -4.78
C PRO A 172 27.60 -16.96 -5.60
N ALA A 173 28.19 -17.58 -6.63
CA ALA A 173 29.07 -16.86 -7.54
C ALA A 173 28.29 -15.73 -8.23
N SER A 174 28.92 -14.57 -8.40
CA SER A 174 28.26 -13.37 -8.91
C SER A 174 27.79 -13.51 -10.37
N ALA A 175 26.60 -12.94 -10.63
CA ALA A 175 26.20 -12.27 -11.88
C ALA A 175 25.80 -13.08 -13.14
N THR A 176 25.61 -14.40 -13.06
CA THR A 176 24.81 -15.13 -14.07
C THR A 176 23.73 -15.95 -13.38
N GLY A 177 22.70 -15.25 -12.85
CA GLY A 177 21.50 -15.79 -12.22
C GLY A 177 20.58 -16.61 -13.15
N ARG A 178 21.19 -17.35 -14.07
CA ARG A 178 20.58 -18.17 -15.09
C ARG A 178 20.80 -19.66 -14.76
N GLN A 179 21.96 -20.09 -14.27
CA GLN A 179 22.30 -21.52 -14.17
C GLN A 179 22.00 -22.24 -12.83
N GLU A 180 21.61 -21.53 -11.77
CA GLU A 180 21.75 -22.06 -10.40
C GLU A 180 20.46 -22.59 -9.74
N VAL A 181 19.29 -22.42 -10.36
CA VAL A 181 18.00 -22.88 -9.79
C VAL A 181 17.85 -24.40 -9.85
N TYR A 182 18.47 -25.04 -10.84
CA TYR A 182 18.02 -26.36 -11.29
C TYR A 182 18.71 -27.55 -10.62
N SER A 183 20.02 -27.50 -10.39
CA SER A 183 20.77 -28.69 -9.98
C SER A 183 20.39 -29.24 -8.59
N LEU A 184 19.89 -28.39 -7.69
CA LEU A 184 19.59 -28.74 -6.30
C LEU A 184 18.11 -29.03 -6.05
N ALA A 185 17.20 -28.27 -6.67
CA ALA A 185 15.77 -28.53 -6.54
C ALA A 185 15.37 -29.83 -7.26
N ILE A 186 16.02 -30.20 -8.37
CA ILE A 186 15.79 -31.45 -9.11
C ILE A 186 16.06 -32.69 -8.24
N ALA A 187 17.08 -32.67 -7.38
CA ALA A 187 17.38 -33.80 -6.49
C ALA A 187 16.26 -34.08 -5.46
N HIS A 188 15.40 -33.09 -5.19
CA HIS A 188 14.24 -33.19 -4.30
C HIS A 188 12.90 -33.05 -5.06
N ASN A 189 12.95 -33.03 -6.40
CA ASN A 189 11.79 -32.78 -7.24
C ASN A 189 10.92 -34.04 -7.31
N ARG A 190 9.61 -33.86 -7.10
CA ARG A 190 8.60 -34.91 -7.15
C ARG A 190 7.95 -35.02 -8.53
N VAL A 191 8.29 -34.11 -9.45
CA VAL A 191 7.76 -34.06 -10.83
C VAL A 191 8.57 -34.99 -11.73
N GLU A 192 7.88 -35.82 -12.50
CA GLU A 192 8.46 -36.65 -13.55
C GLU A 192 8.60 -35.85 -14.85
N ASN A 193 9.71 -36.04 -15.57
CA ASN A 193 10.03 -35.31 -16.79
C ASN A 193 9.85 -33.77 -16.65
N PRO A 194 10.47 -33.13 -15.64
CA PRO A 194 10.19 -31.74 -15.28
C PRO A 194 10.62 -30.72 -16.34
N GLY A 195 11.66 -31.02 -17.13
CA GLY A 195 12.13 -30.22 -18.26
C GLY A 195 11.58 -30.68 -19.62
N PHE A 196 10.59 -31.58 -19.63
CA PHE A 196 9.94 -32.05 -20.88
C PHE A 196 10.88 -32.66 -21.95
N GLU A 197 12.06 -33.13 -21.52
CA GLU A 197 13.10 -33.69 -22.40
C GLU A 197 12.75 -35.07 -22.96
N ALA A 198 11.98 -35.87 -22.21
CA ALA A 198 11.55 -37.20 -22.63
C ALA A 198 10.20 -37.19 -23.38
N GLY A 199 10.03 -38.10 -24.34
CA GLY A 199 8.80 -38.28 -25.14
C GLY A 199 9.02 -38.02 -26.64
N ASP A 200 7.99 -38.23 -27.47
CA ASP A 200 8.06 -37.97 -28.92
C ASP A 200 7.45 -36.60 -29.26
N ARG A 201 6.27 -36.56 -29.91
CA ARG A 201 5.56 -35.31 -30.23
C ARG A 201 4.99 -34.61 -29.00
N LEU A 202 4.73 -35.38 -27.95
CA LEU A 202 4.23 -34.93 -26.65
C LEU A 202 5.21 -35.36 -25.56
N PRO A 203 5.35 -34.59 -24.47
CA PRO A 203 6.22 -34.95 -23.36
C PRO A 203 5.72 -36.20 -22.63
N ALA A 204 6.64 -37.10 -22.26
CA ALA A 204 6.33 -38.26 -21.45
C ALA A 204 5.91 -37.83 -20.02
N ALA A 205 5.12 -38.64 -19.32
CA ALA A 205 4.62 -38.41 -17.96
C ALA A 205 3.72 -37.17 -17.75
N TRP A 206 3.36 -36.45 -18.82
CA TRP A 206 2.44 -35.32 -18.77
C TRP A 206 1.19 -35.61 -19.59
N GLN A 207 0.03 -35.34 -19.00
CA GLN A 207 -1.27 -35.41 -19.67
C GLN A 207 -1.68 -34.02 -20.16
N HIS A 208 -2.62 -33.93 -21.09
CA HIS A 208 -3.20 -32.67 -21.50
C HIS A 208 -4.71 -32.79 -21.69
N ASP A 209 -5.42 -31.67 -21.60
CA ASP A 209 -6.86 -31.63 -21.89
C ASP A 209 -7.16 -31.92 -23.37
N ALA A 210 -8.43 -32.14 -23.70
CA ALA A 210 -8.85 -32.32 -25.08
C ALA A 210 -8.38 -31.15 -25.96
N ALA A 211 -7.87 -31.47 -27.16
CA ALA A 211 -7.38 -30.53 -28.15
C ALA A 211 -8.40 -30.35 -29.30
N PRO A 212 -9.47 -29.56 -29.11
CA PRO A 212 -10.42 -29.27 -30.18
C PRO A 212 -9.75 -28.40 -31.27
N ALA A 213 -10.46 -28.18 -32.37
CA ALA A 213 -9.98 -27.33 -33.46
C ALA A 213 -9.49 -25.96 -32.94
N GLY A 214 -8.27 -25.57 -33.33
CA GLY A 214 -7.62 -24.34 -32.89
C GLY A 214 -6.84 -24.45 -31.58
N VAL A 215 -6.73 -25.64 -30.97
CA VAL A 215 -5.87 -25.90 -29.81
C VAL A 215 -4.79 -26.91 -30.18
N GLU A 216 -3.53 -26.57 -29.91
CA GLU A 216 -2.38 -27.42 -30.21
C GLU A 216 -1.49 -27.61 -28.98
N TYR A 217 -1.15 -28.86 -28.71
CA TYR A 217 -0.17 -29.27 -27.70
C TYR A 217 1.05 -29.87 -28.41
N GLY A 218 2.24 -29.58 -27.88
CA GLY A 218 3.48 -30.14 -28.39
C GLY A 218 4.68 -29.78 -27.51
N VAL A 219 5.87 -30.03 -28.06
CA VAL A 219 7.13 -29.53 -27.52
C VAL A 219 7.76 -28.51 -28.47
N ASP A 220 8.62 -27.65 -27.94
CA ASP A 220 9.39 -26.67 -28.72
C ASP A 220 10.84 -26.62 -28.22
N ASP A 221 11.74 -26.05 -29.02
CA ASP A 221 13.09 -25.69 -28.54
C ASP A 221 12.99 -24.37 -27.73
N PRO A 222 13.39 -24.34 -26.45
CA PRO A 222 13.27 -23.14 -25.64
C PRO A 222 14.14 -21.97 -26.13
N GLY A 223 15.14 -22.23 -26.99
CA GLY A 223 16.04 -21.20 -27.54
C GLY A 223 16.84 -20.45 -26.47
N ASN A 224 16.97 -21.07 -25.30
CA ASN A 224 17.58 -20.47 -24.12
C ASN A 224 18.69 -21.41 -23.62
N PRO A 225 19.97 -20.97 -23.61
CA PRO A 225 21.12 -21.83 -23.27
C PRO A 225 21.12 -22.34 -21.83
N VAL A 226 20.18 -21.87 -21.02
CA VAL A 226 19.97 -22.22 -19.62
C VAL A 226 18.98 -23.37 -19.46
N LEU A 227 18.00 -23.41 -20.36
CA LEU A 227 16.96 -24.43 -20.39
C LEU A 227 17.47 -25.63 -21.17
N GLY A 228 16.75 -26.75 -21.06
CA GLY A 228 17.05 -27.96 -21.80
C GLY A 228 16.90 -27.78 -23.31
N ARG A 229 16.79 -28.88 -24.05
CA ARG A 229 16.57 -28.84 -25.50
C ARG A 229 15.10 -28.82 -25.87
N ARG A 230 14.21 -29.04 -24.91
CA ARG A 230 12.77 -29.16 -25.13
C ARG A 230 12.01 -28.44 -24.02
N CYS A 231 10.86 -27.88 -24.37
CA CYS A 231 9.90 -27.34 -23.42
C CYS A 231 8.48 -27.68 -23.85
N ALA A 232 7.52 -27.71 -22.92
CA ALA A 232 6.11 -27.95 -23.26
C ALA A 232 5.48 -26.70 -23.86
N LYS A 233 4.69 -26.87 -24.93
CA LYS A 233 4.00 -25.79 -25.65
C LYS A 233 2.50 -26.04 -25.73
N MET A 234 1.73 -25.00 -25.47
CA MET A 234 0.30 -24.96 -25.73
C MET A 234 -0.05 -23.70 -26.53
N SER A 235 -0.72 -23.86 -27.67
CA SER A 235 -1.26 -22.76 -28.48
C SER A 235 -2.78 -22.85 -28.55
N VAL A 236 -3.45 -21.73 -28.28
CA VAL A 236 -4.91 -21.60 -28.39
C VAL A 236 -5.22 -20.43 -29.32
N GLY A 237 -5.80 -20.74 -30.47
CA GLY A 237 -6.14 -19.78 -31.51
C GLY A 237 -7.21 -18.77 -31.08
N ALA A 238 -7.21 -17.59 -31.71
CA ALA A 238 -8.10 -16.48 -31.35
C ALA A 238 -9.60 -16.83 -31.41
N ALA A 239 -9.99 -17.74 -32.30
CA ALA A 239 -11.38 -18.19 -32.47
C ALA A 239 -11.81 -19.30 -31.50
N ALA A 240 -10.90 -19.84 -30.66
CA ALA A 240 -11.24 -20.88 -29.71
C ALA A 240 -12.14 -20.33 -28.58
N PRO A 241 -13.12 -21.13 -28.09
CA PRO A 241 -13.95 -20.74 -26.95
C PRO A 241 -13.12 -20.75 -25.66
N GLU A 242 -13.47 -19.88 -24.71
CA GLU A 242 -12.85 -19.85 -23.39
C GLU A 242 -13.14 -21.14 -22.64
N ALA A 243 -12.08 -21.82 -22.20
CA ALA A 243 -12.14 -22.96 -21.31
C ALA A 243 -10.76 -23.14 -20.67
N TRP A 244 -10.73 -23.69 -19.47
CA TRP A 244 -9.48 -24.12 -18.84
C TRP A 244 -8.89 -25.30 -19.63
N ARG A 245 -7.66 -25.13 -20.13
CA ARG A 245 -6.92 -26.17 -20.85
C ARG A 245 -5.44 -26.09 -20.54
N GLY A 246 -4.75 -27.22 -20.52
CA GLY A 246 -3.32 -27.24 -20.28
C GLY A 246 -2.73 -28.63 -20.10
N TRP A 247 -1.55 -28.66 -19.49
CA TRP A 247 -0.85 -29.87 -19.11
C TRP A 247 -1.10 -30.22 -17.64
N HIS A 248 -1.13 -31.51 -17.35
CA HIS A 248 -1.42 -32.05 -16.02
C HIS A 248 -0.42 -33.12 -15.61
N GLN A 249 -0.03 -33.08 -14.33
CA GLN A 249 0.66 -34.18 -13.66
C GLN A 249 0.33 -34.16 -12.17
N SER A 250 0.04 -35.31 -11.59
CA SER A 250 -0.26 -35.44 -10.16
C SER A 250 0.99 -35.83 -9.38
N VAL A 251 1.27 -35.13 -8.29
CA VAL A 251 2.38 -35.44 -7.39
C VAL A 251 1.88 -35.72 -5.96
N PRO A 252 2.44 -36.73 -5.27
CA PRO A 252 2.07 -37.01 -3.88
C PRO A 252 2.64 -35.94 -2.94
N VAL A 253 1.81 -35.46 -2.03
CA VAL A 253 2.15 -34.48 -0.98
C VAL A 253 1.60 -34.92 0.37
N ALA A 254 2.07 -34.33 1.46
CA ALA A 254 1.63 -34.67 2.81
C ALA A 254 0.90 -33.50 3.48
N PRO A 255 -0.17 -33.77 4.26
CA PRO A 255 -0.85 -32.75 5.05
C PRO A 255 0.10 -31.97 5.96
N GLY A 256 -0.09 -30.66 6.07
CA GLY A 256 0.70 -29.76 6.92
C GLY A 256 2.13 -29.49 6.43
N LYS A 257 2.62 -30.19 5.40
CA LYS A 257 3.93 -29.94 4.80
C LYS A 257 3.88 -28.78 3.81
N THR A 258 5.02 -28.11 3.64
CA THR A 258 5.17 -27.00 2.70
C THR A 258 5.99 -27.44 1.49
N TYR A 259 5.57 -27.03 0.30
CA TYR A 259 6.21 -27.37 -0.96
C TYR A 259 6.54 -26.11 -1.74
N LEU A 260 7.73 -26.06 -2.33
CA LEU A 260 8.06 -25.11 -3.39
C LEU A 260 7.44 -25.61 -4.69
N LEU A 261 6.60 -24.78 -5.31
CA LEU A 261 6.13 -24.94 -6.68
C LEU A 261 6.81 -23.89 -7.55
N ALA A 262 7.51 -24.29 -8.61
CA ALA A 262 8.16 -23.38 -9.55
C ALA A 262 8.16 -23.90 -10.99
N ALA A 263 8.20 -23.01 -11.98
CA ALA A 263 8.38 -23.34 -13.40
C ALA A 263 8.87 -22.11 -14.17
N TRP A 264 9.62 -22.32 -15.25
CA TRP A 264 9.87 -21.27 -16.24
C TRP A 264 8.71 -21.19 -17.21
N MET A 265 8.22 -19.99 -17.45
CA MET A 265 7.08 -19.73 -18.31
C MET A 265 7.42 -18.65 -19.33
N LYS A 266 7.02 -18.87 -20.58
CA LYS A 266 7.08 -17.88 -21.66
C LYS A 266 5.71 -17.79 -22.30
N CYS A 267 5.32 -16.61 -22.76
CA CYS A 267 4.04 -16.45 -23.43
C CYS A 267 4.12 -15.49 -24.60
N ARG A 268 3.20 -15.66 -25.55
CA ARG A 268 3.07 -14.84 -26.74
C ARG A 268 1.60 -14.58 -27.03
N ASP A 269 1.28 -13.31 -27.27
CA ASP A 269 -0.02 -12.80 -27.68
C ASP A 269 -1.18 -13.28 -26.78
N LEU A 270 -0.95 -13.33 -25.46
CA LEU A 270 -2.02 -13.69 -24.53
C LEU A 270 -3.10 -12.60 -24.49
N SER A 271 -4.35 -13.00 -24.71
CA SER A 271 -5.51 -12.11 -24.58
C SER A 271 -5.92 -11.85 -23.11
N GLY A 272 -5.28 -12.54 -22.17
CA GLY A 272 -5.57 -12.48 -20.74
C GLY A 272 -4.33 -12.77 -19.92
N GLU A 273 -4.55 -13.33 -18.73
CA GLU A 273 -3.50 -13.61 -17.76
C GLU A 273 -3.30 -15.12 -17.58
N VAL A 274 -2.06 -15.56 -17.37
CA VAL A 274 -1.73 -16.94 -16.97
C VAL A 274 -0.78 -16.95 -15.78
N ARG A 275 -0.94 -17.93 -14.88
CA ARG A 275 -0.06 -18.20 -13.74
C ARG A 275 0.29 -19.69 -13.67
N LEU A 276 1.11 -20.07 -12.69
CA LEU A 276 1.37 -21.48 -12.39
C LEU A 276 0.27 -22.00 -11.46
N HIS A 277 -0.72 -22.72 -12.00
CA HIS A 277 -1.89 -23.21 -11.26
C HIS A 277 -1.70 -24.64 -10.71
N ALA A 278 -2.36 -24.94 -9.60
CA ALA A 278 -2.40 -26.28 -9.00
C ALA A 278 -3.70 -26.52 -8.22
N HIS A 279 -4.14 -27.78 -8.18
CA HIS A 279 -5.31 -28.22 -7.42
C HIS A 279 -4.92 -29.18 -6.30
N ARG A 280 -5.63 -29.08 -5.17
CA ARG A 280 -5.38 -29.87 -3.96
C ARG A 280 -6.44 -30.94 -3.80
N TYR A 281 -6.00 -32.19 -3.67
CA TYR A 281 -6.87 -33.35 -3.56
C TYR A 281 -6.64 -34.14 -2.26
N THR A 282 -7.73 -34.68 -1.74
CA THR A 282 -7.73 -35.60 -0.60
C THR A 282 -7.33 -37.00 -1.00
N ALA A 283 -7.09 -37.86 -0.01
CA ALA A 283 -6.79 -39.28 -0.24
C ALA A 283 -7.89 -40.03 -1.01
N GLN A 284 -9.14 -39.54 -0.95
CA GLN A 284 -10.29 -40.10 -1.67
C GLN A 284 -10.48 -39.51 -3.08
N GLY A 285 -9.54 -38.68 -3.55
CA GLY A 285 -9.60 -38.05 -4.88
C GLY A 285 -10.65 -36.94 -4.99
N LYS A 286 -11.14 -36.40 -3.88
CA LYS A 286 -11.98 -35.19 -3.86
C LYS A 286 -11.12 -33.95 -3.75
N LEU A 287 -11.60 -32.81 -4.24
CA LEU A 287 -10.96 -31.52 -3.96
C LEU A 287 -10.96 -31.26 -2.45
N SER A 288 -9.87 -30.68 -1.95
CA SER A 288 -9.76 -30.27 -0.54
C SER A 288 -10.90 -29.34 -0.16
N ALA A 289 -11.44 -29.51 1.05
CA ALA A 289 -12.44 -28.59 1.60
C ALA A 289 -11.83 -27.21 1.94
N HIS A 290 -10.50 -27.10 1.94
CA HIS A 290 -9.75 -25.93 2.37
C HIS A 290 -8.82 -25.46 1.26
N GLN A 291 -9.23 -24.43 0.50
CA GLN A 291 -8.49 -23.90 -0.65
C GLN A 291 -8.21 -24.97 -1.75
N PRO A 292 -9.27 -25.48 -2.40
CA PRO A 292 -9.16 -26.56 -3.39
C PRO A 292 -8.28 -26.23 -4.60
N MET A 293 -8.18 -24.95 -4.96
CA MET A 293 -7.42 -24.46 -6.11
C MET A 293 -6.47 -23.35 -5.66
N THR A 294 -5.27 -23.31 -6.23
CA THR A 294 -4.25 -22.31 -5.92
C THR A 294 -3.42 -21.97 -7.15
N SER A 295 -2.65 -20.88 -7.07
CA SER A 295 -1.68 -20.49 -8.08
C SER A 295 -0.49 -19.77 -7.45
N VAL A 296 0.68 -19.84 -8.08
CA VAL A 296 1.88 -19.14 -7.63
C VAL A 296 2.43 -18.19 -8.69
N GLY A 297 3.14 -17.17 -8.20
CA GLY A 297 3.79 -16.15 -9.01
C GLY A 297 2.85 -15.08 -9.62
N PRO A 298 3.41 -13.99 -10.17
CA PRO A 298 2.64 -12.94 -10.82
C PRO A 298 2.00 -13.40 -12.14
N GLY A 299 0.86 -12.79 -12.48
CA GLY A 299 0.20 -12.98 -13.76
C GLY A 299 1.01 -12.55 -14.97
N LEU A 300 1.27 -13.47 -15.90
CA LEU A 300 1.86 -13.16 -17.20
C LEU A 300 0.77 -12.75 -18.19
N ARG A 301 1.01 -11.68 -18.96
CA ARG A 301 0.07 -11.11 -19.95
C ARG A 301 0.79 -10.79 -21.25
N GLY A 302 0.03 -10.70 -22.35
CA GLY A 302 0.55 -10.33 -23.67
C GLY A 302 1.69 -11.25 -24.12
N THR A 303 2.82 -10.65 -24.50
CA THR A 303 4.04 -11.37 -24.88
C THR A 303 5.12 -11.13 -23.83
N THR A 304 5.52 -12.19 -23.14
CA THR A 304 6.54 -12.16 -22.09
C THR A 304 7.57 -13.25 -22.35
N ASP A 305 8.85 -12.91 -22.31
CA ASP A 305 9.93 -13.89 -22.45
C ASP A 305 10.07 -14.79 -21.21
N TRP A 306 10.93 -15.79 -21.27
CA TRP A 306 11.16 -16.76 -20.19
C TRP A 306 11.28 -16.08 -18.81
N THR A 307 10.29 -16.36 -17.96
CA THR A 307 10.15 -15.80 -16.62
C THR A 307 9.92 -16.93 -15.61
N LEU A 308 10.70 -16.94 -14.54
CA LEU A 308 10.54 -17.92 -13.46
C LEU A 308 9.35 -17.57 -12.57
N GLN A 309 8.34 -18.43 -12.58
CA GLN A 309 7.18 -18.39 -11.68
C GLN A 309 7.43 -19.32 -10.50
N TRP A 310 7.13 -18.89 -9.28
CA TRP A 310 7.34 -19.73 -8.09
C TRP A 310 6.51 -19.28 -6.88
N GLY A 311 6.34 -20.17 -5.90
CA GLY A 311 5.76 -19.88 -4.59
C GLY A 311 5.82 -21.06 -3.62
N LEU A 312 5.64 -20.78 -2.33
CA LEU A 312 5.53 -21.80 -1.29
C LEU A 312 4.07 -22.13 -0.99
N LEU A 313 3.75 -23.42 -0.93
CA LEU A 313 2.41 -23.93 -0.69
C LEU A 313 2.39 -24.86 0.52
N THR A 314 1.77 -24.44 1.61
CA THR A 314 1.47 -25.33 2.75
C THR A 314 0.20 -26.12 2.46
N MET A 315 0.25 -27.44 2.64
CA MET A 315 -0.87 -28.33 2.38
C MET A 315 -1.87 -28.33 3.54
N PRO A 316 -3.17 -28.15 3.28
CA PRO A 316 -4.21 -28.36 4.27
C PRO A 316 -4.18 -29.76 4.90
N ALA A 317 -4.82 -29.90 6.07
CA ALA A 317 -4.84 -31.15 6.84
C ALA A 317 -5.45 -32.35 6.09
N ASP A 318 -6.28 -32.10 5.07
CA ASP A 318 -6.94 -33.13 4.26
C ASP A 318 -6.24 -33.44 2.93
N THR A 319 -5.16 -32.73 2.59
CA THR A 319 -4.55 -32.76 1.25
C THR A 319 -3.39 -33.75 1.19
N THR A 320 -3.49 -34.75 0.29
CA THR A 320 -2.46 -35.79 0.08
C THR A 320 -1.94 -35.86 -1.35
N ARG A 321 -2.55 -35.11 -2.27
CA ARG A 321 -2.15 -35.05 -3.68
C ARG A 321 -2.25 -33.62 -4.20
N LEU A 322 -1.24 -33.19 -4.93
CA LEU A 322 -1.22 -31.91 -5.64
C LEU A 322 -1.24 -32.22 -7.14
N ASP A 323 -2.28 -31.78 -7.82
CA ASP A 323 -2.37 -31.87 -9.26
C ASP A 323 -1.80 -30.56 -9.83
N LEU A 324 -0.74 -30.66 -10.62
CA LEU A 324 -0.17 -29.53 -11.35
C LEU A 324 -1.06 -29.23 -12.54
N HIS A 325 -1.53 -27.99 -12.64
CA HIS A 325 -2.42 -27.52 -13.70
C HIS A 325 -1.69 -26.43 -14.50
N LEU A 326 -0.81 -26.82 -15.42
CA LEU A 326 -0.12 -25.88 -16.32
C LEU A 326 -1.08 -25.41 -17.42
N THR A 327 -2.09 -24.67 -17.00
CA THR A 327 -3.33 -24.41 -17.73
C THR A 327 -3.57 -22.92 -17.90
N MET A 328 -4.37 -22.56 -18.91
CA MET A 328 -4.90 -21.21 -19.08
C MET A 328 -6.36 -21.27 -19.52
N ASN A 329 -7.13 -20.22 -19.23
CA ASN A 329 -8.48 -20.01 -19.73
C ASN A 329 -8.58 -18.89 -20.77
N THR A 330 -7.45 -18.53 -21.37
CA THR A 330 -7.31 -17.46 -22.36
C THR A 330 -6.78 -17.99 -23.70
N ARG A 331 -6.57 -17.08 -24.66
CA ARG A 331 -6.02 -17.36 -26.00
C ARG A 331 -4.58 -16.87 -26.07
N GLY A 332 -3.79 -17.43 -26.98
CA GLY A 332 -2.36 -17.15 -27.15
C GLY A 332 -1.51 -18.42 -27.10
N THR A 333 -0.20 -18.27 -26.98
CA THR A 333 0.73 -19.40 -26.80
C THR A 333 1.45 -19.29 -25.46
N VAL A 334 1.55 -20.40 -24.74
CA VAL A 334 2.31 -20.51 -23.49
C VAL A 334 3.28 -21.68 -23.58
N TRP A 335 4.50 -21.46 -23.12
CA TRP A 335 5.52 -22.49 -22.95
C TRP A 335 5.84 -22.65 -21.47
N HIS A 336 6.09 -23.89 -21.05
CA HIS A 336 6.53 -24.24 -19.70
C HIS A 336 7.80 -25.07 -19.77
N ASP A 337 8.70 -24.84 -18.83
CA ASP A 337 9.92 -25.62 -18.68
C ASP A 337 10.34 -25.74 -17.21
N GLU A 338 11.13 -26.77 -16.91
CA GLU A 338 11.78 -27.00 -15.61
C GLU A 338 10.83 -26.87 -14.41
N VAL A 339 9.79 -27.69 -14.38
CA VAL A 339 8.76 -27.68 -13.35
C VAL A 339 9.25 -28.37 -12.07
N VAL A 340 9.16 -27.69 -10.94
CA VAL A 340 9.64 -28.17 -9.64
C VAL A 340 8.50 -28.24 -8.65
N VAL A 341 8.36 -29.40 -8.00
CA VAL A 341 7.65 -29.57 -6.72
C VAL A 341 8.59 -30.24 -5.73
N ALA A 342 9.09 -29.47 -4.76
CA ALA A 342 10.01 -29.98 -3.74
C ALA A 342 9.46 -29.69 -2.34
N GLU A 343 9.54 -30.66 -1.43
CA GLU A 343 9.23 -30.44 -0.02
C GLU A 343 10.29 -29.51 0.58
N VAL A 344 9.84 -28.46 1.26
CA VAL A 344 10.72 -27.50 1.92
C VAL A 344 10.30 -27.27 3.37
N LEU A 345 11.27 -26.92 4.20
CA LEU A 345 11.05 -26.45 5.56
C LEU A 345 11.09 -24.93 5.56
N PRO A 346 9.94 -24.24 5.67
CA PRO A 346 9.93 -22.79 5.71
C PRO A 346 10.57 -22.32 7.01
N ALA A 347 11.53 -21.43 6.89
CA ALA A 347 12.19 -20.82 8.03
C ALA A 347 11.63 -19.41 8.25
N GLN A 348 11.47 -19.03 9.51
CA GLN A 348 10.87 -17.76 9.92
C GLN A 348 11.96 -16.80 10.38
N VAL A 349 11.86 -15.55 9.94
CA VAL A 349 12.73 -14.49 10.44
C VAL A 349 12.39 -14.23 11.91
N ALA A 350 13.37 -14.44 12.79
CA ALA A 350 13.21 -14.18 14.23
C ALA A 350 13.68 -12.78 14.62
N GLY A 351 14.58 -12.18 13.85
CA GLY A 351 15.03 -10.81 14.04
C GLY A 351 16.31 -10.50 13.29
N THR A 352 16.57 -9.22 13.08
CA THR A 352 17.81 -8.73 12.46
C THR A 352 18.56 -7.89 13.47
N GLU A 353 19.87 -7.99 13.46
CA GLU A 353 20.75 -7.14 14.26
C GLU A 353 21.86 -6.54 13.39
N GLY A 354 22.14 -5.27 13.65
CA GLY A 354 23.28 -4.57 13.09
C GLY A 354 24.57 -5.03 13.76
N ARG A 355 25.71 -4.81 13.08
CA ARG A 355 27.02 -5.08 13.64
C ARG A 355 27.16 -4.43 15.03
N PRO A 356 27.61 -5.17 16.06
CA PRO A 356 27.92 -4.59 17.37
C PRO A 356 29.02 -3.53 17.27
N MET A 357 28.81 -2.43 17.98
CA MET A 357 29.76 -1.32 18.09
C MET A 357 30.70 -1.53 19.28
N PRO A 358 31.95 -1.01 19.22
CA PRO A 358 32.81 -0.96 20.40
C PRO A 358 32.11 -0.29 21.59
N PRO A 359 32.19 -0.82 22.83
CA PRO A 359 31.36 -0.35 23.96
C PRO A 359 31.41 1.16 24.25
N ASN A 360 32.54 1.83 23.96
CA ASN A 360 32.72 3.26 24.22
C ASN A 360 32.52 4.14 22.97
N SER A 361 31.95 3.59 21.90
CA SER A 361 31.74 4.32 20.65
C SER A 361 30.30 4.84 20.53
N LEU A 362 30.17 6.01 19.91
CA LEU A 362 28.91 6.68 19.59
C LEU A 362 29.04 7.22 18.17
N ALA A 363 28.09 6.85 17.31
CA ALA A 363 28.02 7.29 15.92
C ALA A 363 26.79 8.17 15.72
N LEU A 364 26.93 9.20 14.89
CA LEU A 364 25.86 10.08 14.43
C LEU A 364 26.12 10.37 12.95
N TRP A 365 25.17 10.03 12.08
CA TRP A 365 25.28 10.21 10.63
C TRP A 365 23.96 10.71 10.03
N GLN A 366 24.04 11.38 8.88
CA GLN A 366 22.87 11.86 8.14
C GLN A 366 22.31 10.74 7.25
N VAL A 367 20.98 10.68 7.17
CA VAL A 367 20.24 9.73 6.30
C VAL A 367 19.25 10.54 5.47
N PRO A 368 19.03 10.21 4.19
CA PRO A 368 17.97 10.85 3.40
C PRO A 368 16.60 10.73 4.11
N ALA A 369 15.86 11.83 4.24
CA ALA A 369 14.60 11.88 4.99
C ALA A 369 13.51 10.93 4.45
N VAL A 370 13.57 10.61 3.14
CA VAL A 370 12.69 9.63 2.49
C VAL A 370 12.93 8.18 2.94
N VAL A 371 14.10 7.87 3.53
CA VAL A 371 14.49 6.52 3.95
C VAL A 371 14.12 6.27 5.41
N LYS A 372 13.47 5.14 5.69
CA LYS A 372 13.16 4.70 7.05
C LYS A 372 14.38 4.06 7.72
N VAL A 373 14.69 4.51 8.94
CA VAL A 373 15.83 4.02 9.74
C VAL A 373 15.36 3.02 10.79
N PHE A 374 15.93 1.82 10.78
CA PHE A 374 15.58 0.73 11.68
C PHE A 374 16.57 0.60 12.84
N GLU A 375 16.12 -0.01 13.94
CA GLU A 375 16.93 -0.20 15.15
C GLU A 375 18.22 -1.00 14.88
N ASP A 376 18.23 -1.86 13.87
CA ASP A 376 19.37 -2.69 13.47
C ASP A 376 20.22 -2.07 12.34
N ASP A 377 19.98 -0.82 11.94
CA ASP A 377 20.82 -0.17 10.94
C ASP A 377 22.23 0.11 11.46
N PRO A 378 23.28 -0.34 10.77
CA PRO A 378 24.66 -0.11 11.18
C PRO A 378 25.05 1.35 10.93
N PRO A 379 26.07 1.86 11.65
CA PRO A 379 26.56 3.21 11.43
C PRO A 379 27.19 3.33 10.05
N GLN A 380 26.96 4.45 9.39
CA GLN A 380 27.61 4.81 8.13
C GLN A 380 28.72 5.84 8.37
N GLU A 381 29.68 5.88 7.46
CA GLU A 381 30.75 6.88 7.52
C GLU A 381 30.17 8.28 7.24
N GLN A 382 30.46 9.24 8.12
CA GLN A 382 30.06 10.63 7.97
C GLN A 382 31.30 11.47 7.59
N ALA A 383 31.50 11.69 6.29
CA ALA A 383 32.70 12.33 5.76
C ALA A 383 32.76 13.87 5.96
N GLY A 384 31.63 14.54 6.23
CA GLY A 384 31.53 16.00 6.34
C GLY A 384 30.48 16.49 7.34
N PRO A 385 30.31 17.82 7.49
CA PRO A 385 29.22 18.38 8.28
C PRO A 385 27.87 17.95 7.71
N PHE A 386 26.82 17.96 8.53
CA PHE A 386 25.48 17.73 8.02
C PHE A 386 25.06 18.93 7.17
N ALA A 387 24.35 18.69 6.07
CA ALA A 387 23.99 19.75 5.14
C ALA A 387 22.55 19.59 4.66
N LEU A 388 21.86 20.73 4.57
CA LEU A 388 20.57 20.90 3.95
C LEU A 388 20.60 22.06 2.96
N ALA A 389 19.64 22.06 2.03
CA ALA A 389 19.37 23.20 1.18
C ALA A 389 17.86 23.38 1.02
N ALA A 390 17.40 24.62 1.10
CA ALA A 390 15.99 24.97 1.10
C ALA A 390 15.74 26.35 0.46
N ALA A 391 14.60 26.54 -0.18
CA ALA A 391 14.11 27.83 -0.64
C ALA A 391 13.53 28.64 0.53
N ARG A 392 13.26 29.92 0.29
CA ARG A 392 12.45 30.71 1.23
C ARG A 392 11.02 30.19 1.23
N ASN A 393 10.37 30.24 2.40
CA ASN A 393 9.01 29.73 2.61
C ASN A 393 8.91 28.20 2.53
N GLU A 394 9.96 27.48 2.89
CA GLU A 394 10.01 26.01 2.82
C GLU A 394 10.33 25.39 4.19
N GLN A 395 9.88 24.16 4.42
CA GLN A 395 10.32 23.35 5.55
C GLN A 395 11.24 22.22 5.07
N GLU A 396 12.44 22.10 5.62
CA GLU A 396 13.38 21.05 5.22
C GLU A 396 13.78 20.16 6.41
N PRO A 397 13.57 18.82 6.32
CA PRO A 397 13.95 17.89 7.37
C PRO A 397 15.40 17.40 7.24
N LEU A 398 16.18 17.58 8.31
CA LEU A 398 17.41 16.83 8.55
C LEU A 398 17.09 15.57 9.37
N GLN A 399 17.12 14.41 8.71
CA GLN A 399 17.10 13.12 9.40
C GLN A 399 18.53 12.69 9.76
N LEU A 400 18.73 12.39 11.04
CA LEU A 400 19.97 11.83 11.57
C LEU A 400 19.70 10.47 12.20
N ALA A 401 20.70 9.60 12.22
CA ALA A 401 20.66 8.34 12.93
C ALA A 401 21.79 8.29 13.96
N VAL A 402 21.46 7.90 15.20
CA VAL A 402 22.42 7.75 16.29
C VAL A 402 22.47 6.31 16.79
N ARG A 403 23.68 5.80 17.02
CA ARG A 403 23.90 4.45 17.54
C ARG A 403 25.09 4.44 18.51
N SER A 404 24.98 3.66 19.59
CA SER A 404 25.99 3.57 20.64
C SER A 404 26.32 2.11 20.94
N GLY A 405 27.59 1.81 21.25
CA GLY A 405 28.01 0.49 21.74
C GLY A 405 27.65 0.21 23.20
N ARG A 406 27.08 1.19 23.91
CA ARG A 406 26.58 1.07 25.28
C ARG A 406 25.22 1.72 25.47
N ALA A 407 24.54 1.35 26.55
CA ALA A 407 23.32 2.01 26.98
C ALA A 407 23.61 3.44 27.44
N ILE A 408 22.75 4.40 27.06
CA ILE A 408 22.80 5.78 27.53
C ILE A 408 21.35 6.22 27.78
N THR A 409 21.04 6.63 29.00
CA THR A 409 19.70 7.09 29.37
C THR A 409 19.58 8.60 29.24
N GLN A 410 18.37 9.09 28.97
CA GLN A 410 18.04 10.52 28.91
C GLN A 410 18.95 11.32 27.98
N VAL A 411 19.27 10.77 26.81
CA VAL A 411 19.99 11.49 25.76
C VAL A 411 19.09 12.62 25.26
N ARG A 412 19.54 13.87 25.43
CA ARG A 412 18.89 15.07 24.92
C ARG A 412 19.56 15.53 23.64
N VAL A 413 18.75 15.83 22.63
CA VAL A 413 19.17 16.49 21.39
C VAL A 413 19.03 18.00 21.59
N GLU A 414 20.16 18.71 21.54
CA GLU A 414 20.19 20.17 21.59
C GLU A 414 20.67 20.71 20.24
N VAL A 415 19.87 21.59 19.65
CA VAL A 415 20.17 22.23 18.37
C VAL A 415 20.37 23.72 18.59
N GLU A 416 21.56 24.21 18.31
CA GLU A 416 21.81 25.64 18.14
C GLU A 416 21.23 26.05 16.77
N PRO A 417 20.24 26.98 16.74
CA PRO A 417 19.62 27.43 15.50
C PRO A 417 20.67 27.88 14.48
N PRO A 418 20.54 27.52 13.18
CA PRO A 418 21.44 27.98 12.15
C PRO A 418 21.40 29.51 12.04
N VAL A 419 22.58 30.14 12.07
CA VAL A 419 22.76 31.59 11.93
C VAL A 419 23.41 31.90 10.60
N GLY A 420 22.81 32.79 9.83
CA GLY A 420 23.25 33.15 8.48
C GLY A 420 23.52 34.65 8.31
N PRO A 421 23.42 35.15 7.07
CA PRO A 421 23.66 36.56 6.77
C PRO A 421 22.84 37.49 7.66
N GLN A 422 23.44 38.63 8.03
CA GLN A 422 22.82 39.64 8.90
C GLN A 422 22.44 39.12 10.31
N GLY A 423 22.98 37.97 10.73
CA GLY A 423 22.68 37.37 12.03
C GLY A 423 21.28 36.74 12.11
N ARG A 424 20.60 36.53 10.98
CA ARG A 424 19.28 35.89 10.95
C ARG A 424 19.40 34.45 11.45
N GLN A 425 18.50 34.07 12.35
CA GLN A 425 18.35 32.69 12.82
C GLN A 425 17.19 32.00 12.11
N LEU A 426 17.36 30.72 11.77
CA LEU A 426 16.29 29.89 11.25
C LEU A 426 15.61 29.11 12.39
N PRO A 427 14.27 29.13 12.51
CA PRO A 427 13.54 28.28 13.44
C PRO A 427 13.81 26.79 13.18
N VAL A 428 13.89 26.01 14.26
CA VAL A 428 14.11 24.57 14.22
C VAL A 428 13.15 23.84 15.16
N THR A 429 12.63 22.71 14.69
CA THR A 429 11.84 21.78 15.50
C THR A 429 12.61 20.46 15.62
N VAL A 430 12.63 19.87 16.82
CA VAL A 430 13.31 18.61 17.11
C VAL A 430 12.29 17.57 17.56
N GLU A 431 12.30 16.43 16.88
CA GLU A 431 11.40 15.31 17.13
C GLU A 431 12.20 13.99 17.18
N ILE A 432 11.70 13.02 17.93
CA ILE A 432 12.24 11.65 17.96
C ILE A 432 11.34 10.76 17.13
N VAL A 433 11.91 10.04 16.18
CA VAL A 433 11.14 9.10 15.36
C VAL A 433 10.79 7.86 16.21
N GLY A 434 9.50 7.67 16.45
CA GLY A 434 8.97 6.52 17.16
C GLY A 434 8.72 5.32 16.23
N TYR A 435 8.45 4.16 16.84
CA TYR A 435 8.22 2.91 16.13
C TYR A 435 6.84 2.33 16.45
N VAL A 436 6.14 1.85 15.43
CA VAL A 436 4.86 1.13 15.53
C VAL A 436 5.02 -0.32 15.04
N PRO A 437 4.34 -1.30 15.65
CA PRO A 437 4.44 -2.67 15.19
C PRO A 437 3.55 -2.90 13.97
N ILE A 438 3.97 -3.83 13.11
CA ILE A 438 3.23 -4.42 12.00
C ILE A 438 3.24 -5.94 12.19
N ASP A 439 2.09 -6.58 12.17
CA ASP A 439 1.91 -8.02 12.37
C ASP A 439 1.94 -8.83 11.06
N HIS A 440 1.56 -8.20 9.95
CA HIS A 440 1.47 -8.84 8.63
C HIS A 440 1.82 -7.82 7.55
N PRO A 441 2.56 -8.19 6.47
CA PRO A 441 2.84 -7.25 5.38
C PRO A 441 1.56 -6.68 4.78
N THR A 442 1.64 -5.53 4.15
CA THR A 442 0.51 -4.81 3.59
C THR A 442 -0.16 -5.52 2.39
N ASN A 443 -1.50 -5.54 2.41
CA ASN A 443 -2.39 -5.75 1.26
C ASN A 443 -3.83 -5.35 1.63
N TYR A 444 -4.76 -5.37 0.68
CA TYR A 444 -6.19 -5.49 0.99
C TYR A 444 -6.53 -6.95 1.27
N TYR A 445 -7.00 -7.24 2.47
CA TYR A 445 -7.32 -8.59 2.92
C TYR A 445 -8.81 -8.79 3.04
N HIS A 446 -9.38 -9.66 2.20
CA HIS A 446 -10.78 -10.04 2.27
C HIS A 446 -10.97 -11.28 3.15
N ALA A 447 -12.04 -11.30 3.94
CA ALA A 447 -12.44 -12.43 4.76
C ALA A 447 -13.96 -12.54 4.87
N GLU A 448 -14.46 -13.77 4.75
CA GLU A 448 -15.85 -14.15 5.07
C GLU A 448 -15.91 -15.05 6.31
N SER A 449 -14.76 -15.37 6.90
CA SER A 449 -14.67 -16.25 8.07
C SER A 449 -15.30 -15.59 9.31
N PRO A 450 -15.75 -16.38 10.31
CA PRO A 450 -16.28 -15.85 11.56
C PRO A 450 -15.28 -14.96 12.30
N ALA A 451 -15.79 -14.06 13.16
CA ALA A 451 -14.96 -13.06 13.85
C ALA A 451 -13.75 -13.65 14.62
N TRP A 452 -13.88 -14.84 15.20
CA TRP A 452 -12.81 -15.51 15.96
C TRP A 452 -11.66 -16.05 15.07
N HIS A 453 -11.90 -16.24 13.76
CA HIS A 453 -10.89 -16.57 12.75
C HIS A 453 -10.26 -15.32 12.08
N ARG A 454 -10.86 -14.14 12.21
CA ARG A 454 -10.43 -12.90 11.53
C ARG A 454 -9.52 -12.01 12.40
N LYS A 455 -8.44 -12.57 12.96
CA LYS A 455 -7.47 -11.80 13.75
C LYS A 455 -6.25 -11.38 12.96
N THR A 456 -5.77 -12.24 12.07
CA THR A 456 -4.63 -12.01 11.20
C THR A 456 -4.98 -12.42 9.78
N PRO A 457 -4.43 -11.74 8.75
CA PRO A 457 -4.58 -12.18 7.37
C PRO A 457 -4.11 -13.63 7.15
N THR A 458 -4.73 -14.31 6.19
CA THR A 458 -4.38 -15.70 5.81
C THR A 458 -3.80 -15.81 4.39
N SER A 459 -3.76 -14.71 3.65
CA SER A 459 -3.18 -14.63 2.30
C SER A 459 -1.91 -13.79 2.30
N ALA A 460 -1.04 -14.01 1.31
CA ALA A 460 0.21 -13.27 1.19
C ALA A 460 0.00 -11.74 1.07
N GLY A 461 0.98 -10.98 1.56
CA GLY A 461 1.07 -9.54 1.32
C GLY A 461 1.53 -9.20 -0.09
N ALA A 462 1.42 -7.92 -0.43
CA ALA A 462 1.78 -7.37 -1.73
C ALA A 462 2.48 -6.01 -1.56
N CYS A 463 3.68 -6.05 -0.97
CA CYS A 463 4.51 -4.89 -0.70
C CYS A 463 6.00 -5.28 -0.62
N ASP A 464 6.87 -4.30 -0.42
CA ASP A 464 8.28 -4.50 -0.02
C ASP A 464 8.51 -4.41 1.50
N GLY A 465 7.42 -4.45 2.28
CA GLY A 465 7.38 -4.53 3.75
C GLY A 465 7.45 -5.92 4.37
N TRP A 466 7.47 -5.95 5.71
CA TRP A 466 7.55 -7.16 6.54
C TRP A 466 6.95 -6.92 7.95
N PRO A 467 6.57 -7.99 8.69
CA PRO A 467 6.18 -7.86 10.10
C PRO A 467 7.34 -7.39 10.97
N GLY A 468 7.11 -6.41 11.84
CA GLY A 468 8.16 -5.88 12.71
C GLY A 468 7.87 -4.48 13.22
N ARG A 469 8.88 -3.83 13.79
CA ARG A 469 8.82 -2.45 14.28
C ARG A 469 9.19 -1.51 13.14
N TRP A 470 8.27 -0.61 12.79
CA TRP A 470 8.42 0.34 11.69
C TRP A 470 8.50 1.77 12.22
N PRO A 471 9.52 2.56 11.81
CA PRO A 471 9.60 3.97 12.18
C PRO A 471 8.52 4.74 11.42
N ASP A 472 7.75 5.58 12.12
CA ASP A 472 6.71 6.39 11.46
C ASP A 472 6.34 7.65 12.26
N PRO A 473 5.83 7.59 13.51
CA PRO A 473 5.42 8.78 14.24
C PRO A 473 6.61 9.69 14.59
N LEU A 474 6.46 11.01 14.42
CA LEU A 474 7.44 12.01 14.84
C LEU A 474 7.07 12.54 16.23
N LEU A 475 7.61 11.92 17.27
CA LEU A 475 7.28 12.25 18.65
C LEU A 475 7.78 13.66 18.99
N PRO A 476 6.93 14.58 19.47
CA PRO A 476 7.26 15.98 19.74
C PRO A 476 8.03 16.12 21.06
N GLN A 477 9.21 15.52 21.10
CA GLN A 477 10.15 15.51 22.21
C GLN A 477 11.59 15.51 21.67
N ASN A 478 12.55 15.87 22.51
CA ASN A 478 13.98 15.86 22.17
C ASN A 478 14.84 15.01 23.10
N THR A 479 14.22 14.16 23.91
CA THR A 479 14.91 13.26 24.85
C THR A 479 14.49 11.81 24.60
N PHE A 480 15.45 10.88 24.69
CA PHE A 480 15.22 9.44 24.51
C PHE A 480 16.27 8.62 25.26
N ASP A 481 16.01 7.32 25.42
CA ASP A 481 17.00 6.35 25.90
C ASP A 481 17.59 5.58 24.71
N LEU A 482 18.91 5.46 24.66
CA LEU A 482 19.63 4.75 23.61
C LEU A 482 20.14 3.40 24.14
N LYS A 483 19.63 2.29 23.61
CA LYS A 483 20.11 0.95 23.98
C LYS A 483 21.42 0.63 23.25
N PRO A 484 22.29 -0.24 23.80
CA PRO A 484 23.47 -0.71 23.09
C PRO A 484 23.06 -1.32 21.75
N ASP A 485 23.82 -1.02 20.70
CA ASP A 485 23.64 -1.63 19.39
C ASP A 485 22.22 -1.47 18.82
N THR A 486 21.56 -0.36 19.17
CA THR A 486 20.32 0.08 18.55
C THR A 486 20.48 1.46 17.94
N THR A 487 19.89 1.65 16.76
CA THR A 487 19.91 2.92 16.04
C THR A 487 18.61 3.66 16.30
N GLN A 488 18.72 4.90 16.77
CA GLN A 488 17.59 5.80 16.98
C GLN A 488 17.60 6.90 15.91
N PRO A 489 16.55 7.02 15.08
CA PRO A 489 16.38 8.14 14.18
C PRO A 489 15.95 9.41 14.93
N LEU A 490 16.53 10.53 14.53
CA LEU A 490 16.23 11.88 14.98
C LEU A 490 15.72 12.68 13.78
N TRP A 491 14.71 13.51 14.01
CA TRP A 491 14.12 14.34 12.96
C TRP A 491 14.21 15.81 13.36
N ILE A 492 14.92 16.62 12.57
CA ILE A 492 15.13 18.04 12.84
C ILE A 492 14.62 18.83 11.64
N THR A 493 13.50 19.54 11.79
CA THR A 493 12.90 20.34 10.72
C THR A 493 13.37 21.78 10.82
N VAL A 494 13.87 22.35 9.71
CA VAL A 494 14.18 23.77 9.57
C VAL A 494 13.03 24.46 8.86
N ASP A 495 12.42 25.46 9.48
CA ASP A 495 11.43 26.31 8.83
C ASP A 495 12.14 27.55 8.27
N VAL A 496 12.16 27.75 6.95
CA VAL A 496 12.80 28.91 6.32
C VAL A 496 11.77 30.02 6.06
N PRO A 497 11.84 31.17 6.76
CA PRO A 497 10.90 32.26 6.55
C PRO A 497 10.91 32.80 5.10
N PRO A 498 9.78 33.32 4.58
CA PRO A 498 9.69 33.86 3.21
C PRO A 498 10.61 35.07 2.96
N ASP A 499 11.04 35.75 4.02
CA ASP A 499 11.91 36.93 4.02
C ASP A 499 13.36 36.62 4.41
N ALA A 500 13.72 35.34 4.62
CA ALA A 500 15.07 34.97 5.04
C ALA A 500 16.12 35.39 3.99
N PRO A 501 17.21 36.08 4.38
CA PRO A 501 18.32 36.35 3.46
C PRO A 501 18.86 35.07 2.84
N ALA A 502 19.10 35.06 1.53
CA ALA A 502 19.73 33.92 0.87
C ALA A 502 21.20 33.80 1.28
N GLY A 503 21.72 32.59 1.32
CA GLY A 503 23.10 32.29 1.71
C GLY A 503 23.22 31.12 2.69
N GLN A 504 24.43 30.94 3.20
CA GLN A 504 24.75 29.85 4.12
C GLN A 504 24.44 30.22 5.57
N TYR A 505 23.74 29.33 6.26
CA TYR A 505 23.47 29.39 7.70
C TYR A 505 24.22 28.25 8.38
N ALA A 506 24.90 28.54 9.50
CA ALA A 506 25.67 27.54 10.25
C ALA A 506 25.10 27.35 11.65
N GLY A 507 24.97 26.10 12.07
CA GLY A 507 24.53 25.75 13.42
C GLY A 507 25.35 24.61 14.02
N ARG A 508 24.93 24.14 15.20
CA ARG A 508 25.53 22.99 15.88
C ARG A 508 24.46 22.10 16.48
N ILE A 509 24.72 20.78 16.45
CA ILE A 509 23.88 19.76 17.05
C ILE A 509 24.71 19.06 18.13
N ARG A 510 24.16 18.95 19.33
CA ARG A 510 24.77 18.28 20.48
C ARG A 510 23.87 17.17 20.99
N LEU A 511 24.50 16.03 21.30
CA LEU A 511 23.89 14.97 22.10
C LEU A 511 24.41 15.12 23.52
N VAL A 512 23.51 15.31 24.48
CA VAL A 512 23.86 15.57 25.88
C VAL A 512 23.22 14.51 26.76
N ALA A 513 23.96 13.95 27.71
CA ALA A 513 23.41 13.12 28.78
C ALA A 513 24.14 13.43 30.09
N GLU A 514 23.43 13.38 31.22
CA GLU A 514 24.00 13.68 32.55
C GLU A 514 24.74 15.03 32.62
N GLY A 515 24.26 16.04 31.88
CA GLY A 515 24.88 17.36 31.79
C GLY A 515 26.19 17.43 30.99
N LYS A 516 26.61 16.34 30.34
CA LYS A 516 27.83 16.26 29.53
C LYS A 516 27.50 16.14 28.05
N THR A 517 28.21 16.88 27.21
CA THR A 517 28.15 16.70 25.75
C THR A 517 28.85 15.38 25.39
N LEU A 518 28.10 14.44 24.85
CA LEU A 518 28.58 13.16 24.38
C LEU A 518 29.21 13.28 22.99
N LEU A 519 28.57 14.05 22.13
CA LEU A 519 28.96 14.27 20.74
C LEU A 519 28.44 15.61 20.27
N GLN A 520 29.23 16.30 19.44
CA GLN A 520 28.84 17.54 18.78
C GLN A 520 29.20 17.46 17.29
N ARG A 521 28.33 17.99 16.43
CA ARG A 521 28.55 18.12 15.00
C ARG A 521 28.07 19.49 14.50
N SER A 522 28.81 20.05 13.55
CA SER A 522 28.36 21.22 12.82
C SER A 522 27.41 20.82 11.70
N TRP A 523 26.50 21.72 11.36
CA TRP A 523 25.61 21.57 10.21
C TRP A 523 25.40 22.90 9.51
N THR A 524 25.03 22.84 8.24
CA THR A 524 24.79 24.01 7.38
C THR A 524 23.47 23.92 6.65
N VAL A 525 22.81 25.06 6.47
CA VAL A 525 21.60 25.20 5.65
C VAL A 525 21.88 26.25 4.58
N GLU A 526 21.83 25.85 3.31
CA GLU A 526 21.86 26.78 2.18
C GLU A 526 20.45 27.28 1.88
N VAL A 527 20.21 28.59 2.04
CA VAL A 527 18.95 29.23 1.64
C VAL A 527 19.07 29.78 0.22
N TRP A 528 18.31 29.22 -0.71
CA TRP A 528 18.31 29.64 -2.12
C TRP A 528 17.65 31.01 -2.31
N ASP A 529 18.10 31.74 -3.34
CA ASP A 529 17.57 33.08 -3.67
C ASP A 529 16.28 33.03 -4.51
N PHE A 530 15.29 32.28 -4.04
CA PHE A 530 13.92 32.31 -4.51
C PHE A 530 12.96 31.88 -3.40
N THR A 531 11.68 32.22 -3.56
CA THR A 531 10.64 31.99 -2.56
C THR A 531 9.56 31.11 -3.14
N LEU A 532 9.16 30.07 -2.39
CA LEU A 532 8.00 29.24 -2.74
C LEU A 532 6.70 30.04 -2.52
N PRO A 533 5.69 29.89 -3.39
CA PRO A 533 4.43 30.62 -3.25
C PRO A 533 3.64 30.17 -2.01
N ASP A 534 2.80 31.05 -1.47
CA ASP A 534 1.95 30.70 -0.32
C ASP A 534 0.83 29.71 -0.69
N VAL A 535 0.28 29.86 -1.91
CA VAL A 535 -0.72 28.95 -2.48
C VAL A 535 0.00 27.97 -3.41
N THR A 536 -0.21 26.67 -3.20
CA THR A 536 0.40 25.62 -4.02
C THR A 536 -0.30 25.46 -5.36
N HIS A 537 0.45 24.99 -6.36
CA HIS A 537 -0.05 24.72 -7.71
C HIS A 537 -0.53 23.27 -7.90
N VAL A 538 -0.37 22.42 -6.89
CA VAL A 538 -0.90 21.05 -6.82
C VAL A 538 -1.80 20.87 -5.60
N GLY A 539 -2.91 20.14 -5.77
CA GLY A 539 -3.78 19.75 -4.67
C GLY A 539 -3.39 18.40 -4.06
N ALA A 540 -2.87 18.39 -2.84
CA ALA A 540 -2.69 17.16 -2.04
C ALA A 540 -3.90 16.99 -1.11
N ILE A 541 -5.01 16.41 -1.62
CA ILE A 541 -6.34 16.45 -0.99
C ILE A 541 -6.55 15.27 -0.06
N TYR A 542 -6.56 15.53 1.24
CA TYR A 542 -6.43 14.52 2.29
C TYR A 542 -7.66 14.63 3.21
N ASP A 543 -8.43 13.54 3.33
CA ASP A 543 -9.70 13.55 4.06
C ASP A 543 -9.52 13.56 5.58
N VAL A 544 -10.11 14.56 6.23
CA VAL A 544 -10.09 14.69 7.69
C VAL A 544 -11.24 13.86 8.28
N ARG A 545 -10.96 12.58 8.53
CA ARG A 545 -11.91 11.63 9.14
C ARG A 545 -11.65 11.44 10.62
N ILE A 546 -12.56 11.89 11.47
CA ILE A 546 -12.47 11.72 12.93
C ILE A 546 -13.37 10.58 13.43
N THR A 547 -14.38 10.21 12.64
CA THR A 547 -15.35 9.16 12.94
C THR A 547 -14.67 7.80 13.04
N GLY A 548 -14.65 7.20 14.24
CA GLY A 548 -13.94 5.95 14.58
C GLY A 548 -12.75 6.16 15.51
N GLY A 549 -12.07 7.30 15.35
CA GLY A 549 -10.87 7.70 16.09
C GLY A 549 -11.07 8.75 17.18
N GLN A 550 -12.24 9.41 17.25
CA GLN A 550 -12.50 10.55 18.14
C GLN A 550 -12.04 10.32 19.59
N LYS A 551 -12.26 9.13 20.12
CA LYS A 551 -11.87 8.73 21.49
C LYS A 551 -10.38 8.88 21.80
N TYR A 552 -9.51 8.90 20.79
CA TYR A 552 -8.06 9.00 20.95
C TYR A 552 -7.55 10.45 20.97
N TRP A 553 -8.34 11.41 20.49
CA TRP A 553 -7.92 12.82 20.38
C TRP A 553 -7.96 13.58 21.70
N ASN A 554 -8.69 13.05 22.70
CA ASN A 554 -8.85 13.69 24.01
C ASN A 554 -9.34 15.16 23.92
N MET A 555 -10.14 15.48 22.91
CA MET A 555 -10.76 16.80 22.68
C MET A 555 -12.05 16.65 21.87
N PRO A 556 -12.94 17.66 21.86
CA PRO A 556 -14.13 17.68 21.00
C PRO A 556 -13.78 17.48 19.51
N ALA A 557 -14.68 16.84 18.75
CA ALA A 557 -14.40 16.49 17.36
C ALA A 557 -14.14 17.73 16.47
N ASP A 558 -14.89 18.81 16.68
CA ASP A 558 -14.72 20.06 15.96
C ASP A 558 -13.41 20.78 16.31
N GLU A 559 -12.95 20.65 17.56
CA GLU A 559 -11.62 21.14 17.97
C GLU A 559 -10.51 20.31 17.32
N ALA A 560 -10.60 18.98 17.37
CA ALA A 560 -9.64 18.10 16.71
C ALA A 560 -9.57 18.36 15.21
N GLU A 561 -10.71 18.52 14.54
CA GLU A 561 -10.79 18.83 13.12
C GLU A 561 -10.06 20.13 12.78
N ARG A 562 -10.33 21.21 13.52
CA ARG A 562 -9.67 22.51 13.32
C ARG A 562 -8.16 22.43 13.55
N GLU A 563 -7.71 21.69 14.57
CA GLU A 563 -6.27 21.49 14.80
C GLU A 563 -5.62 20.66 13.68
N ILE A 564 -6.27 19.61 13.19
CA ILE A 564 -5.79 18.80 12.05
C ILE A 564 -5.69 19.66 10.79
N VAL A 565 -6.74 20.43 10.45
CA VAL A 565 -6.75 21.31 9.28
C VAL A 565 -5.62 22.33 9.35
N ARG A 566 -5.42 22.99 10.50
CA ARG A 566 -4.31 23.93 10.69
C ARG A 566 -2.95 23.23 10.55
N PHE A 567 -2.82 22.03 11.11
CA PHE A 567 -1.60 21.24 11.08
C PHE A 567 -1.22 20.81 9.66
N MET A 568 -2.22 20.44 8.84
CA MET A 568 -2.07 20.09 7.43
C MET A 568 -1.76 21.31 6.57
N ALA A 569 -2.46 22.43 6.76
CA ALA A 569 -2.24 23.63 5.96
C ALA A 569 -0.83 24.20 6.12
N ARG A 570 -0.26 24.16 7.35
CA ARG A 570 1.16 24.50 7.59
C ARG A 570 2.15 23.62 6.83
N ARG A 571 1.71 22.43 6.43
CA ARG A 571 2.45 21.45 5.63
C ARG A 571 2.04 21.47 4.16
N ARG A 572 1.36 22.54 3.71
CA ARG A 572 0.91 22.68 2.32
C ARG A 572 0.00 21.55 1.84
N LEU A 573 -0.60 20.80 2.77
CA LEU A 573 -1.56 19.74 2.49
C LEU A 573 -2.98 20.31 2.53
N CYS A 574 -3.84 19.78 1.67
CA CYS A 574 -5.18 20.29 1.46
C CYS A 574 -6.19 19.40 2.20
N PRO A 575 -6.96 19.91 3.17
CA PRO A 575 -8.10 19.17 3.71
C PRO A 575 -9.16 18.96 2.63
N ASP A 576 -9.95 17.89 2.75
CA ASP A 576 -10.99 17.52 1.79
C ASP A 576 -12.11 18.57 1.68
N CYS A 577 -12.71 18.98 2.81
CA CYS A 577 -13.88 19.86 2.82
C CYS A 577 -13.72 21.05 3.77
N VAL A 578 -14.29 22.20 3.38
CA VAL A 578 -14.59 23.31 4.30
C VAL A 578 -15.69 22.87 5.26
N ARG A 579 -15.43 22.95 6.56
CA ARG A 579 -16.39 22.63 7.63
C ARG A 579 -16.49 23.80 8.63
N PRO A 580 -17.68 24.05 9.22
CA PRO A 580 -18.93 23.30 9.03
C PRO A 580 -19.56 23.55 7.65
N PHE A 581 -20.37 22.60 7.19
CA PHE A 581 -21.17 22.75 5.97
C PHE A 581 -22.27 23.80 6.15
N PRO A 582 -22.73 24.45 5.07
CA PRO A 582 -23.87 25.34 5.17
C PRO A 582 -25.14 24.54 5.43
N THR A 583 -26.11 25.18 6.07
CA THR A 583 -27.41 24.57 6.34
C THR A 583 -28.32 24.80 5.14
N LEU A 584 -28.76 23.73 4.47
CA LEU A 584 -29.68 23.79 3.34
C LEU A 584 -30.93 22.95 3.65
N HIS A 585 -32.10 23.58 3.56
CA HIS A 585 -33.39 22.91 3.72
C HIS A 585 -34.24 23.09 2.47
N TYR A 586 -34.64 21.98 1.87
CA TYR A 586 -35.56 21.96 0.73
C TYR A 586 -36.97 21.65 1.22
N HIS A 587 -37.94 22.50 0.86
CA HIS A 587 -39.35 22.25 1.13
C HIS A 587 -40.21 22.82 0.00
N GLN A 588 -41.06 21.98 -0.60
CA GLN A 588 -42.04 22.37 -1.64
C GLN A 588 -41.46 23.23 -2.78
N GLY A 589 -40.24 22.92 -3.24
CA GLY A 589 -39.59 23.64 -4.35
C GLY A 589 -38.83 24.90 -3.95
N GLN A 590 -38.76 25.23 -2.66
CA GLN A 590 -37.97 26.34 -2.13
C GLN A 590 -36.78 25.82 -1.30
N VAL A 591 -35.67 26.56 -1.33
CA VAL A 591 -34.47 26.29 -0.53
C VAL A 591 -34.27 27.41 0.47
N THR A 592 -34.24 27.08 1.75
CA THR A 592 -33.76 27.97 2.81
C THR A 592 -32.31 27.63 3.08
N ALA A 593 -31.42 28.63 3.02
CA ALA A 593 -29.99 28.45 3.17
C ALA A 593 -29.40 29.39 4.25
N ASP A 594 -28.52 28.85 5.10
CA ASP A 594 -27.64 29.63 5.98
C ASP A 594 -26.18 29.31 5.68
N PHE A 595 -25.47 30.33 5.19
CA PHE A 595 -24.05 30.28 4.84
C PHE A 595 -23.15 30.94 5.89
N ALA A 596 -23.66 31.52 6.97
CA ALA A 596 -22.86 32.41 7.83
C ALA A 596 -21.65 31.72 8.47
N ALA A 597 -21.82 30.48 8.96
CA ALA A 597 -20.71 29.71 9.53
C ALA A 597 -19.76 29.16 8.45
N PHE A 598 -20.32 28.72 7.32
CA PHE A 598 -19.57 28.25 6.16
C PHE A 598 -18.68 29.35 5.58
N ASP A 599 -19.20 30.57 5.41
CA ASP A 599 -18.46 31.71 4.87
C ASP A 599 -17.25 32.07 5.73
N ARG A 600 -17.40 32.04 7.07
CA ARG A 600 -16.28 32.26 7.99
C ARG A 600 -15.22 31.17 7.85
N ALA A 601 -15.65 29.92 7.72
CA ALA A 601 -14.74 28.79 7.52
C ALA A 601 -14.05 28.86 6.15
N ALA A 602 -14.77 29.16 5.06
CA ALA A 602 -14.21 29.28 3.72
C ALA A 602 -13.19 30.42 3.62
N HIS A 603 -13.45 31.56 4.28
CA HIS A 603 -12.45 32.63 4.41
C HIS A 603 -11.18 32.15 5.13
N TRP A 604 -11.35 31.46 6.26
CA TRP A 604 -10.22 30.88 6.98
C TRP A 604 -9.43 29.88 6.11
N TYR A 605 -10.10 29.03 5.34
CA TYR A 605 -9.45 28.05 4.47
C TYR A 605 -8.69 28.72 3.31
N PHE A 606 -9.37 29.54 2.50
CA PHE A 606 -8.79 30.04 1.25
C PHE A 606 -7.96 31.31 1.43
N ASP A 607 -8.37 32.20 2.33
CA ASP A 607 -7.75 33.52 2.47
C ASP A 607 -6.69 33.54 3.57
N GLU A 608 -6.87 32.79 4.66
CA GLU A 608 -5.87 32.70 5.74
C GLU A 608 -4.93 31.49 5.59
N LEU A 609 -5.47 30.28 5.45
CA LEU A 609 -4.69 29.05 5.33
C LEU A 609 -4.15 28.77 3.93
N LYS A 610 -4.63 29.51 2.92
CA LYS A 610 -4.16 29.43 1.52
C LYS A 610 -4.33 28.04 0.89
N VAL A 611 -5.31 27.25 1.33
CA VAL A 611 -5.55 25.93 0.72
C VAL A 611 -6.06 26.07 -0.72
N PRO A 612 -5.64 25.21 -1.67
CA PRO A 612 -5.94 25.42 -3.09
C PRO A 612 -7.33 24.93 -3.52
N TYR A 613 -7.89 23.92 -2.83
CA TYR A 613 -9.11 23.22 -3.23
C TYR A 613 -10.01 22.85 -2.05
N SER A 614 -11.25 22.46 -2.36
CA SER A 614 -12.15 21.77 -1.45
C SER A 614 -13.19 20.97 -2.24
N TYR A 615 -13.63 19.82 -1.74
CA TYR A 615 -14.86 19.20 -2.19
C TYR A 615 -16.07 20.01 -1.73
N THR A 616 -17.17 19.88 -2.48
CA THR A 616 -18.49 20.34 -2.02
C THR A 616 -18.93 19.58 -0.77
N PRO A 617 -19.82 20.13 0.07
CA PRO A 617 -20.36 19.45 1.25
C PRO A 617 -20.79 18.00 0.99
N TRP A 618 -20.46 17.10 1.93
CA TRP A 618 -20.72 15.66 1.78
C TRP A 618 -22.18 15.28 1.63
N TYR A 619 -23.17 16.16 1.85
CA TYR A 619 -24.58 15.91 1.50
C TYR A 619 -24.89 16.06 -0.02
N PHE A 620 -23.92 16.43 -0.85
CA PHE A 620 -24.02 16.40 -2.31
C PHE A 620 -23.45 15.12 -2.96
N TYR A 621 -22.61 14.36 -2.27
CA TYR A 621 -22.12 13.04 -2.73
C TYR A 621 -23.29 12.11 -3.09
N LEU A 622 -23.17 11.24 -4.09
CA LEU A 622 -24.32 10.49 -4.62
C LEU A 622 -24.23 8.99 -4.38
N PHE A 623 -23.15 8.30 -4.75
CA PHE A 623 -23.07 6.84 -4.64
C PHE A 623 -21.64 6.29 -4.69
N GLY A 624 -21.38 5.12 -4.11
CA GLY A 624 -20.12 4.39 -4.30
C GLY A 624 -20.35 2.96 -4.80
N TRP A 625 -19.34 2.37 -5.43
CA TRP A 625 -19.34 0.98 -5.88
C TRP A 625 -20.53 0.62 -6.79
N GLY A 626 -21.20 -0.51 -6.52
CA GLY A 626 -22.41 -0.96 -7.23
C GLY A 626 -23.71 -0.54 -6.53
N LEU A 627 -23.70 0.51 -5.71
CA LEU A 627 -24.88 0.97 -4.97
C LEU A 627 -25.74 1.96 -5.80
N PRO A 628 -27.07 1.98 -5.58
CA PRO A 628 -27.90 3.09 -6.04
C PRO A 628 -27.49 4.42 -5.39
N PRO A 629 -27.88 5.58 -5.95
CA PRO A 629 -27.68 6.85 -5.29
C PRO A 629 -28.38 6.86 -3.95
N ARG A 630 -27.80 7.54 -2.97
CA ARG A 630 -28.48 7.75 -1.70
C ARG A 630 -29.65 8.72 -1.87
N LYS A 631 -30.54 8.69 -0.88
CA LYS A 631 -31.55 9.74 -0.67
C LYS A 631 -30.88 11.11 -0.54
N ALA A 632 -31.42 12.12 -1.23
CA ALA A 632 -30.94 13.49 -1.15
C ALA A 632 -32.10 14.45 -0.89
N PHE A 633 -31.94 15.33 0.10
CA PHE A 633 -32.92 16.37 0.44
C PHE A 633 -34.36 15.86 0.63
N GLY A 634 -34.50 14.66 1.19
CA GLY A 634 -35.80 14.02 1.47
C GLY A 634 -36.33 13.13 0.36
N GLU A 635 -35.74 13.17 -0.83
CA GLU A 635 -36.23 12.46 -2.02
C GLU A 635 -35.40 11.21 -2.35
N ASP A 636 -36.09 10.13 -2.73
CA ASP A 636 -35.47 8.90 -3.22
C ASP A 636 -35.19 9.00 -4.73
N PRO A 637 -34.04 8.51 -5.22
CA PRO A 637 -33.61 8.67 -6.62
C PRO A 637 -34.50 7.91 -7.62
N TYR A 638 -35.14 6.83 -7.17
CA TYR A 638 -35.99 5.97 -8.00
C TYR A 638 -37.28 5.61 -7.25
N SER A 639 -38.28 5.15 -8.00
CA SER A 639 -39.54 4.66 -7.42
C SER A 639 -39.37 3.29 -6.77
N GLY A 640 -40.17 3.02 -5.74
CA GLY A 640 -40.11 1.77 -4.98
C GLY A 640 -39.21 1.89 -3.75
N THR A 641 -38.78 0.74 -3.22
CA THR A 641 -37.94 0.67 -2.02
C THR A 641 -36.50 0.36 -2.39
N TRP A 642 -35.54 0.91 -1.64
CA TRP A 642 -34.14 0.53 -1.74
C TRP A 642 -34.00 -1.01 -1.68
N PRO A 643 -33.19 -1.65 -2.56
CA PRO A 643 -32.21 -1.07 -3.47
C PRO A 643 -32.75 -0.69 -4.87
N TYR A 644 -34.07 -0.60 -5.03
CA TYR A 644 -34.80 -0.26 -6.26
C TYR A 644 -34.63 -1.30 -7.37
N GLU A 645 -34.94 -2.56 -7.04
CA GLU A 645 -34.90 -3.66 -8.02
C GLU A 645 -35.83 -3.37 -9.21
N GLY A 646 -35.32 -3.58 -10.42
CA GLY A 646 -36.06 -3.33 -11.66
C GLY A 646 -36.18 -1.87 -12.09
N ALA A 647 -35.66 -0.91 -11.30
CA ALA A 647 -35.66 0.49 -11.71
C ALA A 647 -34.71 0.73 -12.91
N ASP A 648 -35.19 1.49 -13.90
CA ASP A 648 -34.34 1.99 -14.98
C ASP A 648 -33.40 3.07 -14.42
N ARG A 649 -32.13 2.70 -14.23
CA ARG A 649 -31.09 3.58 -13.68
C ARG A 649 -30.76 4.79 -14.57
N SER A 650 -31.24 4.83 -15.81
CA SER A 650 -31.11 6.01 -16.67
C SER A 650 -32.14 7.10 -16.35
N GLN A 651 -33.20 6.79 -15.60
CA GLN A 651 -34.33 7.69 -15.33
C GLN A 651 -34.43 8.01 -13.83
N LEU A 652 -33.88 9.16 -13.44
CA LEU A 652 -34.04 9.69 -12.08
C LEU A 652 -35.48 10.18 -11.86
N ARG A 653 -35.99 10.02 -10.64
CA ARG A 653 -37.28 10.60 -10.25
C ARG A 653 -37.28 12.13 -10.43
N PRO A 654 -38.34 12.72 -11.01
CA PRO A 654 -38.44 14.17 -11.17
C PRO A 654 -38.33 14.95 -9.85
N GLU A 655 -38.88 14.43 -8.76
CA GLU A 655 -38.83 15.10 -7.45
C GLU A 655 -37.41 15.12 -6.89
N PHE A 656 -36.70 13.99 -6.98
CA PHE A 656 -35.28 13.88 -6.61
C PHE A 656 -34.43 14.87 -7.40
N LYS A 657 -34.61 14.87 -8.72
CA LYS A 657 -33.92 15.77 -9.64
C LYS A 657 -34.15 17.24 -9.25
N LYS A 658 -35.40 17.64 -9.06
CA LYS A 658 -35.77 19.01 -8.68
C LYS A 658 -35.19 19.42 -7.33
N ALA A 659 -35.26 18.56 -6.32
CA ALA A 659 -34.73 18.84 -4.99
C ALA A 659 -33.20 19.01 -5.00
N TYR A 660 -32.49 18.08 -5.64
CA TYR A 660 -31.04 18.13 -5.74
C TYR A 660 -30.56 19.36 -6.52
N GLN A 661 -31.17 19.63 -7.68
CA GLN A 661 -30.83 20.79 -8.50
C GLN A 661 -31.07 22.12 -7.78
N ALA A 662 -32.18 22.26 -7.06
CA ALA A 662 -32.48 23.50 -6.31
C ALA A 662 -31.42 23.77 -5.23
N CYS A 663 -31.04 22.75 -4.46
CA CYS A 663 -30.01 22.89 -3.41
C CYS A 663 -28.63 23.13 -4.00
N LEU A 664 -28.24 22.39 -5.04
CA LEU A 664 -26.94 22.55 -5.69
C LEU A 664 -26.83 23.94 -6.35
N LYS A 665 -27.88 24.40 -7.02
CA LYS A 665 -27.93 25.74 -7.61
C LYS A 665 -27.74 26.83 -6.55
N THR A 666 -28.48 26.73 -5.44
CA THR A 666 -28.39 27.70 -4.34
C THR A 666 -26.97 27.78 -3.77
N PHE A 667 -26.32 26.63 -3.58
CA PHE A 667 -24.93 26.59 -3.12
C PHE A 667 -23.94 27.12 -4.17
N TRP A 668 -24.08 26.69 -5.43
CA TRP A 668 -23.14 27.04 -6.49
C TRP A 668 -23.20 28.53 -6.88
N ASP A 669 -24.40 29.10 -6.94
CA ASP A 669 -24.57 30.55 -7.17
C ASP A 669 -23.93 31.38 -6.04
N HIS A 670 -24.06 30.92 -4.79
CA HIS A 670 -23.38 31.56 -3.65
C HIS A 670 -21.86 31.50 -3.79
N LEU A 671 -21.30 30.35 -4.18
CA LEU A 671 -19.86 30.22 -4.43
C LEU A 671 -19.38 31.19 -5.52
N LYS A 672 -20.13 31.33 -6.62
CA LYS A 672 -19.81 32.31 -7.68
C LYS A 672 -19.86 33.75 -7.18
N GLN A 673 -20.86 34.09 -6.36
CA GLN A 673 -20.98 35.43 -5.78
C GLN A 673 -19.75 35.77 -4.91
N LYS A 674 -19.21 34.78 -4.21
CA LYS A 674 -17.99 34.92 -3.39
C LYS A 674 -16.69 34.80 -4.18
N GLY A 675 -16.74 34.31 -5.43
CA GLY A 675 -15.56 34.01 -6.25
C GLY A 675 -14.81 32.73 -5.81
N TRP A 676 -15.48 31.84 -5.07
CA TRP A 676 -14.91 30.58 -4.59
C TRP A 676 -15.22 29.38 -5.49
N ASP A 677 -16.07 29.53 -6.50
CA ASP A 677 -16.49 28.45 -7.42
C ASP A 677 -15.31 27.67 -8.02
N LYS A 678 -14.21 28.35 -8.34
CA LYS A 678 -12.98 27.73 -8.88
C LYS A 678 -12.18 26.90 -7.86
N ARG A 679 -12.49 27.02 -6.57
CA ARG A 679 -11.87 26.24 -5.49
C ARG A 679 -12.63 24.95 -5.20
N PHE A 680 -13.87 24.81 -5.67
CA PHE A 680 -14.73 23.69 -5.35
C PHE A 680 -14.82 22.65 -6.47
N VAL A 681 -14.82 21.37 -6.08
CA VAL A 681 -15.06 20.23 -6.97
C VAL A 681 -16.15 19.35 -6.37
N LEU A 682 -17.13 18.95 -7.19
CA LEU A 682 -18.25 18.13 -6.77
C LEU A 682 -17.88 16.64 -6.86
N TYR A 683 -17.53 16.04 -5.73
CA TYR A 683 -17.24 14.60 -5.64
C TYR A 683 -18.57 13.82 -5.56
N ILE A 684 -18.91 13.09 -6.63
CA ILE A 684 -20.20 12.40 -6.72
C ILE A 684 -20.13 10.91 -6.45
N SER A 685 -18.97 10.27 -6.71
CA SER A 685 -18.91 8.82 -6.64
C SER A 685 -17.54 8.19 -6.44
N ASP A 686 -17.49 7.23 -5.52
CA ASP A 686 -16.33 6.43 -5.14
C ASP A 686 -16.35 5.04 -5.80
N GLU A 687 -15.30 4.68 -6.54
CA GLU A 687 -15.06 3.37 -7.17
C GLU A 687 -16.27 2.71 -7.88
N PRO A 688 -16.99 3.40 -8.80
CA PRO A 688 -18.20 2.87 -9.41
C PRO A 688 -17.96 1.57 -10.20
N PHE A 689 -18.84 0.57 -10.01
CA PHE A 689 -18.75 -0.74 -10.67
C PHE A 689 -19.18 -0.69 -12.15
N ASP A 690 -18.34 -0.07 -12.98
CA ASP A 690 -18.56 0.11 -14.42
C ASP A 690 -18.79 -1.21 -15.19
N GLY A 691 -18.39 -2.36 -14.68
CA GLY A 691 -18.75 -3.66 -15.26
C GLY A 691 -20.27 -3.92 -15.30
N GLN A 692 -21.06 -3.13 -14.57
CA GLN A 692 -22.51 -3.23 -14.51
C GLN A 692 -23.16 -2.16 -15.40
N PRO A 693 -23.87 -2.53 -16.49
CA PRO A 693 -24.43 -1.55 -17.44
C PRO A 693 -25.32 -0.49 -16.78
N HIS A 694 -26.09 -0.89 -15.77
CA HIS A 694 -26.99 0.00 -15.06
C HIS A 694 -26.26 1.05 -14.21
N ILE A 695 -25.06 0.75 -13.68
CA ILE A 695 -24.20 1.73 -13.00
C ILE A 695 -23.64 2.74 -13.99
N ARG A 696 -23.29 2.29 -15.22
CA ARG A 696 -22.85 3.21 -16.27
C ARG A 696 -23.93 4.21 -16.67
N GLN A 697 -25.19 3.76 -16.79
CA GLN A 697 -26.33 4.64 -17.08
C GLN A 697 -26.66 5.58 -15.92
N GLN A 698 -26.60 5.09 -14.68
CA GLN A 698 -26.75 5.89 -13.46
C GLN A 698 -25.78 7.07 -13.45
N MET A 699 -24.49 6.81 -13.68
CA MET A 699 -23.47 7.86 -13.71
C MET A 699 -23.82 8.98 -14.71
N LYS A 700 -24.23 8.60 -15.93
CA LYS A 700 -24.63 9.54 -16.98
C LYS A 700 -25.81 10.41 -16.56
N ALA A 701 -26.87 9.79 -16.03
CA ALA A 701 -28.08 10.49 -15.60
C ALA A 701 -27.79 11.49 -14.46
N LEU A 702 -26.93 11.11 -13.52
CA LEU A 702 -26.51 11.99 -12.41
C LEU A 702 -25.66 13.16 -12.91
N CYS A 703 -24.70 12.93 -13.81
CA CYS A 703 -23.88 14.00 -14.39
C CYS A 703 -24.73 15.00 -15.19
N GLN A 704 -25.69 14.51 -15.99
CA GLN A 704 -26.63 15.36 -16.73
C GLN A 704 -27.48 16.22 -15.78
N MET A 705 -28.05 15.61 -14.73
CA MET A 705 -28.79 16.35 -13.70
C MET A 705 -27.97 17.49 -13.12
N ILE A 706 -26.67 17.27 -12.86
CA ILE A 706 -25.76 18.28 -12.32
C ILE A 706 -25.49 19.39 -13.34
N HIS A 707 -25.12 19.06 -14.58
CA HIS A 707 -24.78 20.06 -15.59
C HIS A 707 -25.97 20.85 -16.13
N GLU A 708 -27.19 20.36 -15.97
CA GLU A 708 -28.40 21.17 -16.15
C GLU A 708 -28.52 22.33 -15.15
N VAL A 709 -27.86 22.26 -13.98
CA VAL A 709 -27.74 23.39 -13.05
C VAL A 709 -26.74 24.41 -13.59
N ASP A 710 -25.56 23.94 -13.94
CA ASP A 710 -24.50 24.72 -14.57
C ASP A 710 -23.46 23.77 -15.23
N PRO A 711 -23.20 23.92 -16.53
CA PRO A 711 -22.24 23.08 -17.25
C PRO A 711 -20.79 23.24 -16.77
N ASN A 712 -20.47 24.28 -15.99
CA ASN A 712 -19.12 24.52 -15.47
C ASN A 712 -18.86 23.86 -14.11
N ILE A 713 -19.83 23.18 -13.51
CA ILE A 713 -19.62 22.46 -12.24
C ILE A 713 -18.61 21.32 -12.49
N PRO A 714 -17.45 21.32 -11.80
CA PRO A 714 -16.48 20.23 -11.93
C PRO A 714 -17.03 18.99 -11.22
N ILE A 715 -17.32 17.94 -11.98
CA ILE A 715 -17.75 16.63 -11.48
C ILE A 715 -16.53 15.71 -11.36
N TYR A 716 -16.27 15.24 -10.14
CA TYR A 716 -15.22 14.29 -9.81
C TYR A 716 -15.79 12.92 -9.44
N SER A 717 -15.12 11.86 -9.89
CA SER A 717 -15.33 10.48 -9.43
C SER A 717 -13.99 9.75 -9.37
N SER A 718 -13.79 9.00 -8.29
CA SER A 718 -12.61 8.15 -8.07
C SER A 718 -12.81 6.84 -8.83
N THR A 719 -12.42 6.79 -10.10
CA THR A 719 -12.73 5.64 -10.99
C THR A 719 -11.58 4.63 -11.12
N TRP A 720 -10.36 4.99 -10.70
CA TRP A 720 -9.08 4.27 -10.86
C TRP A 720 -8.63 4.00 -12.30
N LYS A 721 -9.56 3.94 -13.24
CA LYS A 721 -9.36 3.66 -14.67
C LYS A 721 -10.23 4.59 -15.50
N HIS A 722 -9.89 4.67 -16.79
CA HIS A 722 -10.71 5.37 -17.76
C HIS A 722 -11.89 4.50 -18.23
N VAL A 723 -13.07 5.10 -18.32
CA VAL A 723 -14.30 4.44 -18.77
C VAL A 723 -14.89 5.27 -19.93
N PRO A 724 -14.67 4.87 -21.21
CA PRO A 724 -15.06 5.67 -22.37
C PRO A 724 -16.53 6.10 -22.39
N ASP A 725 -17.44 5.30 -21.81
CA ASP A 725 -18.86 5.63 -21.72
C ASP A 725 -19.12 6.94 -20.96
N TRP A 726 -18.23 7.39 -20.08
CA TRP A 726 -18.39 8.60 -19.28
C TRP A 726 -17.62 9.80 -19.83
N ASP A 727 -16.99 9.69 -21.01
CA ASP A 727 -16.38 10.82 -21.72
C ASP A 727 -17.44 11.91 -21.95
N GLY A 728 -17.10 13.15 -21.56
CA GLY A 728 -18.01 14.30 -21.63
C GLY A 728 -19.03 14.41 -20.48
N TYR A 729 -19.12 13.41 -19.61
CA TYR A 729 -19.96 13.45 -18.39
C TYR A 729 -19.12 13.77 -17.15
N ILE A 730 -18.02 13.03 -16.95
CA ILE A 730 -17.05 13.29 -15.88
C ILE A 730 -16.05 14.34 -16.40
N THR A 731 -15.93 15.44 -15.67
CA THR A 731 -15.02 16.54 -16.03
C THR A 731 -13.69 16.50 -15.28
N VAL A 732 -13.64 15.78 -14.15
CA VAL A 732 -12.43 15.54 -13.36
C VAL A 732 -12.33 14.03 -13.09
N TRP A 733 -11.35 13.37 -13.70
CA TRP A 733 -11.17 11.93 -13.58
C TRP A 733 -10.22 11.57 -12.44
N GLY A 734 -10.65 10.72 -11.50
CA GLY A 734 -9.79 10.09 -10.49
C GLY A 734 -9.17 8.81 -11.03
N LEU A 735 -7.91 8.87 -11.45
CA LEU A 735 -7.21 7.78 -12.14
C LEU A 735 -6.04 7.23 -11.31
N GLY A 736 -5.66 5.98 -11.52
CA GLY A 736 -4.50 5.39 -10.85
C GLY A 736 -3.17 5.83 -11.50
N HIS A 737 -2.25 6.40 -10.71
CA HIS A 737 -0.93 6.84 -11.18
C HIS A 737 0.06 5.71 -11.50
N TYR A 738 -0.32 4.43 -11.34
CA TYR A 738 0.59 3.28 -11.43
C TYR A 738 0.42 2.41 -12.68
N GLY A 739 -0.44 2.82 -13.62
CA GLY A 739 -0.54 2.17 -14.94
C GLY A 739 -1.86 1.49 -15.27
N ASN A 740 -2.91 1.70 -14.47
CA ASN A 740 -4.28 1.31 -14.86
C ASN A 740 -4.74 2.03 -16.14
N VAL A 741 -4.19 3.21 -16.41
CA VAL A 741 -4.44 4.01 -17.61
C VAL A 741 -3.09 4.31 -18.28
N PRO A 742 -2.91 3.94 -19.57
CA PRO A 742 -1.70 4.26 -20.31
C PRO A 742 -1.46 5.77 -20.45
N VAL A 743 -0.19 6.19 -20.61
CA VAL A 743 0.20 7.61 -20.67
C VAL A 743 -0.45 8.34 -21.84
N GLU A 744 -0.54 7.67 -23.00
CA GLU A 744 -1.22 8.19 -24.19
C GLU A 744 -2.71 8.46 -23.94
N GLU A 745 -3.35 7.65 -23.11
CA GLU A 745 -4.77 7.81 -22.77
C GLU A 745 -4.97 8.95 -21.78
N LEU A 746 -4.06 9.12 -20.79
CA LEU A 746 -4.03 10.32 -19.94
C LEU A 746 -3.92 11.60 -20.78
N ALA A 747 -3.08 11.58 -21.82
CA ALA A 747 -2.95 12.70 -22.74
C ALA A 747 -4.22 12.94 -23.55
N ARG A 748 -4.90 11.88 -24.03
CA ARG A 748 -6.17 11.97 -24.77
C ARG A 748 -7.28 12.58 -23.92
N ILE A 749 -7.43 12.12 -22.67
CA ILE A 749 -8.42 12.64 -21.71
C ILE A 749 -8.24 14.15 -21.52
N ARG A 750 -6.99 14.60 -21.32
CA ARG A 750 -6.66 16.01 -21.16
C ARG A 750 -6.89 16.83 -22.42
N GLN A 751 -6.54 16.30 -23.59
CA GLN A 751 -6.83 16.94 -24.89
C GLN A 751 -8.34 17.07 -25.14
N GLY A 752 -9.14 16.16 -24.59
CA GLY A 752 -10.61 16.25 -24.58
C GLY A 752 -11.19 17.30 -23.63
N GLY A 753 -10.35 18.01 -22.87
CA GLY A 753 -10.74 19.08 -21.95
C GLY A 753 -11.04 18.63 -20.52
N ALA A 754 -10.95 17.33 -20.22
CA ALA A 754 -11.14 16.83 -18.86
C ALA A 754 -9.86 17.01 -18.01
N ARG A 755 -10.06 17.25 -16.72
CA ARG A 755 -8.99 17.36 -15.72
C ARG A 755 -8.69 15.98 -15.15
N ILE A 756 -7.46 15.78 -14.67
CA ILE A 756 -7.03 14.51 -14.07
C ILE A 756 -6.57 14.76 -12.65
N TRP A 757 -7.11 13.97 -11.73
CA TRP A 757 -6.62 13.80 -10.37
C TRP A 757 -6.17 12.36 -10.17
N PHE A 758 -5.15 12.13 -9.33
CA PHE A 758 -4.75 10.77 -8.99
C PHE A 758 -5.41 10.28 -7.71
N THR A 759 -6.08 9.13 -7.80
CA THR A 759 -6.58 8.36 -6.65
C THR A 759 -5.44 7.51 -6.08
N THR A 760 -5.30 7.45 -4.74
CA THR A 760 -4.13 6.86 -4.09
C THR A 760 -4.40 5.87 -2.96
N ASP A 761 -5.64 5.42 -2.76
CA ASP A 761 -6.00 4.54 -1.64
C ASP A 761 -5.16 3.26 -1.60
N GLY A 762 -4.75 2.88 -0.39
CA GLY A 762 -3.96 1.68 -0.16
C GLY A 762 -2.53 1.75 -0.69
N GLN A 763 -2.00 2.95 -0.96
CA GLN A 763 -0.65 3.15 -1.49
C GLN A 763 0.33 3.77 -0.48
N MET A 764 -0.11 4.65 0.43
CA MET A 764 0.75 5.34 1.41
C MET A 764 0.94 4.51 2.71
N CYS A 765 1.64 3.40 2.60
CA CYS A 765 1.65 2.37 3.64
C CYS A 765 2.78 2.56 4.67
N THR A 766 2.54 2.25 5.94
CA THR A 766 3.53 2.35 7.01
C THR A 766 4.73 1.41 6.79
N ASP A 767 4.49 0.25 6.19
CA ASP A 767 5.49 -0.80 5.98
C ASP A 767 6.15 -0.76 4.59
N THR A 768 6.44 0.43 4.08
CA THR A 768 7.32 0.61 2.92
C THR A 768 8.68 1.15 3.36
N PRO A 769 9.81 0.57 2.90
CA PRO A 769 11.16 1.02 3.30
C PRO A 769 11.45 2.50 3.03
N TYR A 770 10.85 3.06 1.98
CA TYR A 770 10.93 4.49 1.67
C TYR A 770 9.53 5.11 1.65
N CYS A 771 9.42 6.38 2.02
CA CYS A 771 8.21 7.19 1.79
C CYS A 771 8.17 7.70 0.34
N ALA A 772 8.38 6.79 -0.62
CA ALA A 772 8.62 7.12 -2.01
C ALA A 772 7.36 7.65 -2.70
N VAL A 773 6.21 7.00 -2.47
CA VAL A 773 4.96 7.41 -3.13
C VAL A 773 4.49 8.75 -2.58
N GLU A 774 4.62 8.98 -1.27
CA GLU A 774 4.28 10.24 -0.61
C GLU A 774 5.08 11.40 -1.18
N ARG A 775 6.41 11.22 -1.33
CA ARG A 775 7.30 12.23 -1.91
C ARG A 775 7.09 12.44 -3.41
N LEU A 776 6.81 11.39 -4.18
CA LEU A 776 6.80 11.44 -5.65
C LEU A 776 5.42 11.70 -6.28
N LEU A 777 4.30 11.58 -5.56
CA LEU A 777 2.96 11.87 -6.09
C LEU A 777 2.84 13.25 -6.76
N PRO A 778 3.41 14.33 -6.19
CA PRO A 778 3.45 15.62 -6.87
C PRO A 778 4.32 15.63 -8.13
N HIS A 779 5.42 14.86 -8.17
CA HIS A 779 6.21 14.68 -9.40
C HIS A 779 5.41 13.96 -10.49
N TYR A 780 4.63 12.92 -10.13
CA TYR A 780 3.68 12.29 -11.04
C TYR A 780 2.67 13.32 -11.57
N CYS A 781 2.09 14.14 -10.69
CA CYS A 781 1.15 15.18 -11.09
C CYS A 781 1.75 16.15 -12.10
N PHE A 782 2.95 16.67 -11.79
CA PHE A 782 3.64 17.62 -12.67
C PHE A 782 3.96 17.01 -14.04
N HIS A 783 4.50 15.78 -14.07
CA HIS A 783 4.97 15.17 -15.30
C HIS A 783 3.83 14.69 -16.21
N PHE A 784 2.78 14.10 -15.63
CA PHE A 784 1.65 13.54 -16.38
C PHE A 784 0.45 14.51 -16.48
N GLY A 785 0.57 15.71 -15.91
CA GLY A 785 -0.40 16.79 -16.05
C GLY A 785 -1.69 16.57 -15.25
N ALA A 786 -1.58 15.90 -14.11
CA ALA A 786 -2.64 15.90 -13.10
C ALA A 786 -2.55 17.16 -12.23
N GLU A 787 -3.69 17.67 -11.78
CA GLU A 787 -3.76 18.91 -11.00
C GLU A 787 -3.77 18.66 -9.49
N ALA A 788 -4.16 17.45 -9.08
CA ALA A 788 -4.26 17.05 -7.70
C ALA A 788 -4.13 15.53 -7.58
N TYR A 789 -3.98 15.08 -6.34
CA TYR A 789 -4.13 13.70 -5.95
C TYR A 789 -4.86 13.67 -4.61
N GLU A 790 -5.52 12.56 -4.32
CA GLU A 790 -6.33 12.43 -3.12
C GLU A 790 -6.04 11.15 -2.33
N PHE A 791 -6.23 11.26 -1.02
CA PHE A 791 -6.06 10.19 -0.04
C PHE A 791 -7.23 10.20 0.94
N TRP A 792 -7.95 9.07 1.02
CA TRP A 792 -9.25 8.95 1.68
C TRP A 792 -9.28 9.12 3.21
N GLY A 793 -8.13 9.29 3.90
CA GLY A 793 -8.15 9.56 5.34
C GLY A 793 -6.79 9.85 5.96
N VAL A 794 -6.65 10.94 6.72
CA VAL A 794 -5.42 11.22 7.50
C VAL A 794 -5.48 10.85 8.97
N SER A 795 -6.68 10.60 9.50
CA SER A 795 -6.93 10.45 10.94
C SER A 795 -7.96 9.38 11.28
N TRP A 796 -8.18 8.41 10.39
CA TRP A 796 -9.13 7.33 10.61
C TRP A 796 -8.45 6.14 11.29
N TYR A 797 -8.97 5.73 12.45
CA TYR A 797 -8.37 4.66 13.25
C TYR A 797 -9.40 3.64 13.69
N THR A 798 -9.03 2.36 13.67
CA THR A 798 -9.81 1.27 14.29
C THR A 798 -9.22 0.84 15.64
N TYR A 799 -7.93 1.12 15.85
CA TYR A 799 -7.17 0.83 17.07
C TYR A 799 -6.37 2.06 17.51
N ASP A 800 -5.71 1.97 18.66
CA ASP A 800 -4.67 2.92 19.06
C ASP A 800 -3.47 2.80 18.08
N PRO A 801 -3.19 3.84 17.26
CA PRO A 801 -2.20 3.73 16.20
C PRO A 801 -0.75 3.64 16.71
N PHE A 802 -0.47 4.02 17.97
CA PHE A 802 0.87 3.82 18.56
C PHE A 802 1.11 2.35 18.95
N ARG A 803 0.03 1.62 19.24
CA ARG A 803 0.08 0.20 19.63
C ARG A 803 -0.11 -0.74 18.46
N PHE A 804 -0.82 -0.31 17.43
CA PHE A 804 -1.17 -1.12 16.26
C PHE A 804 -0.96 -0.28 14.99
N GLY A 805 0.08 -0.58 14.21
CA GLY A 805 0.33 0.08 12.92
C GLY A 805 -0.64 -0.37 11.80
N TRP A 806 -1.75 -1.01 12.15
CA TRP A 806 -2.68 -1.66 11.24
C TRP A 806 -4.14 -1.54 11.71
N HIS A 807 -5.06 -1.85 10.79
CA HIS A 807 -6.50 -1.82 11.05
C HIS A 807 -7.10 -3.15 11.49
N ALA A 808 -8.22 -3.07 12.20
CA ALA A 808 -9.10 -4.21 12.38
C ALA A 808 -9.68 -4.66 11.03
N PHE A 809 -10.15 -5.91 10.95
CA PHE A 809 -11.10 -6.26 9.91
C PHE A 809 -12.40 -5.47 10.15
N ILE A 810 -12.82 -4.68 9.16
CA ILE A 810 -14.06 -3.89 9.19
C ILE A 810 -15.09 -4.49 8.23
N PRO A 811 -16.40 -4.35 8.52
CA PRO A 811 -17.44 -4.78 7.59
C PRO A 811 -17.51 -3.81 6.40
N GLN A 812 -17.62 -4.35 5.19
CA GLN A 812 -17.82 -3.58 3.96
C GLN A 812 -18.93 -4.20 3.11
N SER A 813 -19.66 -3.35 2.39
CA SER A 813 -20.67 -3.73 1.42
C SER A 813 -20.52 -2.83 0.20
N ASP A 814 -20.13 -3.41 -0.93
CA ASP A 814 -19.93 -2.69 -2.19
C ASP A 814 -21.14 -2.79 -3.14
N GLN A 815 -22.12 -3.63 -2.80
CA GLN A 815 -23.34 -3.87 -3.56
C GLN A 815 -24.48 -4.25 -2.63
N PRO A 816 -25.75 -4.02 -3.02
CA PRO A 816 -26.90 -4.43 -2.22
C PRO A 816 -26.88 -5.93 -1.91
N GLY A 817 -27.05 -6.29 -0.64
CA GLY A 817 -27.14 -7.68 -0.19
C GLY A 817 -25.82 -8.44 -0.11
N LYS A 818 -24.67 -7.82 -0.44
CA LYS A 818 -23.35 -8.43 -0.29
C LYS A 818 -22.57 -7.75 0.82
N SER A 819 -22.05 -8.53 1.76
CA SER A 819 -21.19 -8.05 2.82
C SER A 819 -20.02 -8.99 3.04
N TYR A 820 -18.85 -8.42 3.28
CA TYR A 820 -17.64 -9.14 3.64
C TYR A 820 -16.86 -8.31 4.66
N TRP A 821 -15.75 -8.87 5.13
CA TRP A 821 -14.83 -8.17 6.00
C TRP A 821 -13.55 -7.88 5.24
N ILE A 822 -13.06 -6.67 5.42
CA ILE A 822 -11.82 -6.22 4.82
C ILE A 822 -10.89 -5.68 5.89
N ARG A 823 -9.60 -5.97 5.75
CA ARG A 823 -8.56 -5.27 6.47
C ARG A 823 -7.72 -4.51 5.46
N TYR A 824 -7.62 -3.20 5.65
CA TYR A 824 -6.88 -2.30 4.78
C TYR A 824 -5.36 -2.44 4.98
N PRO A 825 -4.57 -1.99 3.98
CA PRO A 825 -3.13 -1.83 4.10
C PRO A 825 -2.71 -1.13 5.38
N ASN A 826 -1.52 -1.45 5.86
CA ASN A 826 -1.02 -0.88 7.11
C ASN A 826 -0.76 0.61 6.93
N GLY A 827 -1.34 1.46 7.78
CA GLY A 827 -1.23 2.92 7.66
C GLY A 827 -2.19 3.57 6.66
N ASP A 828 -2.95 2.80 5.88
CA ASP A 828 -3.94 3.37 4.95
C ASP A 828 -5.14 3.91 5.71
N GLY A 829 -5.51 5.17 5.48
CA GLY A 829 -6.51 5.88 6.29
C GLY A 829 -5.95 6.67 7.47
N PHE A 830 -4.63 6.60 7.74
CA PHE A 830 -3.99 7.57 8.64
C PHE A 830 -2.51 7.90 8.35
N LEU A 831 -2.21 9.20 8.44
CA LEU A 831 -0.86 9.76 8.38
C LEU A 831 -0.53 10.60 9.62
N LEU A 832 -1.53 10.85 10.47
CA LEU A 832 -1.40 11.55 11.73
C LEU A 832 -1.56 10.59 12.89
N TYR A 833 -0.98 10.96 14.03
CA TYR A 833 -1.15 10.29 15.29
C TYR A 833 -1.87 11.21 16.29
N PRO A 834 -2.80 10.70 17.12
CA PRO A 834 -3.46 11.50 18.15
C PRO A 834 -2.47 11.82 19.28
N GLY A 835 -2.07 13.09 19.40
CA GLY A 835 -1.02 13.48 20.37
C GLY A 835 -1.37 13.16 21.82
N GLY A 836 -2.66 13.13 22.17
CA GLY A 836 -3.10 12.84 23.55
C GLY A 836 -2.59 11.48 24.06
N LEU A 837 -2.42 10.51 23.16
CA LEU A 837 -1.85 9.19 23.48
C LEU A 837 -0.34 9.23 23.77
N ALA A 838 0.35 10.26 23.29
CA ALA A 838 1.78 10.51 23.49
C ALA A 838 2.04 11.65 24.50
N GLY A 839 1.01 12.12 25.23
CA GLY A 839 1.15 13.24 26.17
C GLY A 839 1.31 14.61 25.52
N HIS A 840 0.91 14.77 24.25
CA HIS A 840 0.95 16.00 23.47
C HIS A 840 -0.47 16.50 23.15
N ARG A 841 -0.71 17.82 23.11
CA ARG A 841 -2.00 18.35 22.68
C ARG A 841 -2.00 18.60 21.18
N GLY A 842 -2.94 17.99 20.45
CA GLY A 842 -3.10 18.15 19.00
C GLY A 842 -2.50 16.99 18.20
N PRO A 843 -2.35 17.14 16.87
CA PRO A 843 -1.80 16.11 16.00
C PRO A 843 -0.29 15.90 16.21
N VAL A 844 0.13 14.65 16.12
CA VAL A 844 1.53 14.23 16.00
C VAL A 844 1.77 13.78 14.55
N SER A 845 2.86 14.25 13.95
CA SER A 845 3.15 13.96 12.54
C SER A 845 3.65 12.53 12.32
N SER A 846 3.81 12.15 11.06
CA SER A 846 4.54 10.96 10.63
C SER A 846 5.57 11.30 9.58
N MET A 847 6.57 10.43 9.42
CA MET A 847 7.52 10.49 8.31
C MET A 847 6.79 10.56 6.97
N ARG A 848 5.73 9.77 6.78
CA ARG A 848 4.92 9.75 5.54
C ARG A 848 4.25 11.10 5.27
N LEU A 849 3.67 11.75 6.30
CA LEU A 849 3.05 13.07 6.15
C LEU A 849 4.09 14.15 5.80
N GLU A 850 5.24 14.15 6.47
CA GLU A 850 6.31 15.11 6.17
C GLU A 850 6.83 14.91 4.75
N GLN A 851 6.95 13.66 4.27
CA GLN A 851 7.36 13.35 2.90
C GLN A 851 6.31 13.76 1.86
N ALA A 852 5.02 13.76 2.23
CA ALA A 852 3.96 14.33 1.40
C ALA A 852 4.06 15.86 1.27
N ARG A 853 4.31 16.60 2.37
CA ARG A 853 4.60 18.05 2.32
C ARG A 853 5.77 18.31 1.38
N ASP A 854 6.85 17.62 1.65
CA ASP A 854 8.10 17.66 0.91
C ASP A 854 7.84 17.52 -0.61
N GLY A 855 7.01 16.55 -1.01
CA GLY A 855 6.66 16.40 -2.43
C GLY A 855 5.94 17.63 -2.99
N VAL A 856 5.05 18.25 -2.23
CA VAL A 856 4.33 19.47 -2.65
C VAL A 856 5.30 20.63 -2.82
N GLU A 857 6.31 20.75 -1.95
CA GLU A 857 7.37 21.76 -2.09
C GLU A 857 8.24 21.48 -3.34
N ASP A 858 8.57 20.23 -3.64
CA ASP A 858 9.25 19.85 -4.89
C ASP A 858 8.45 20.25 -6.14
N TYR A 859 7.12 20.13 -6.09
CA TYR A 859 6.27 20.57 -7.19
C TYR A 859 6.48 22.05 -7.49
N GLU A 860 6.62 22.89 -6.46
CA GLU A 860 6.84 24.32 -6.63
C GLU A 860 8.19 24.61 -7.29
N TYR A 861 9.23 23.81 -7.03
CA TYR A 861 10.51 23.92 -7.76
C TYR A 861 10.32 23.61 -9.25
N LEU A 862 9.60 22.53 -9.57
CA LEU A 862 9.30 22.14 -10.95
C LEU A 862 8.49 23.21 -11.68
N TYR A 863 7.47 23.76 -11.01
CA TYR A 863 6.61 24.81 -11.53
C TYR A 863 7.40 26.10 -11.79
N LEU A 864 8.15 26.59 -10.80
CA LEU A 864 8.95 27.81 -10.92
C LEU A 864 10.00 27.69 -12.02
N LEU A 865 10.67 26.54 -12.14
CA LEU A 865 11.66 26.33 -13.19
C LEU A 865 11.03 26.31 -14.58
N ARG A 866 9.86 25.65 -14.75
CA ARG A 866 9.11 25.67 -16.01
C ARG A 866 8.72 27.08 -16.42
N GLU A 867 8.23 27.89 -15.48
CA GLU A 867 7.87 29.30 -15.73
C GLU A 867 9.09 30.14 -16.13
N ARG A 868 10.22 30.00 -15.42
CA ARG A 868 11.46 30.70 -15.76
C ARG A 868 12.00 30.26 -17.13
N ILE A 869 11.92 28.98 -17.48
CA ILE A 869 12.28 28.49 -18.82
C ILE A 869 11.39 29.14 -19.89
N ASN A 870 10.07 29.22 -19.68
CA ASN A 870 9.16 29.83 -20.64
C ASN A 870 9.52 31.32 -20.89
N ARG A 871 9.82 32.07 -19.83
CA ARG A 871 10.27 33.47 -19.93
C ARG A 871 11.64 33.59 -20.60
N ALA A 872 12.59 32.73 -20.23
CA ALA A 872 13.94 32.70 -20.80
C ALA A 872 13.92 32.38 -22.31
N LYS A 873 13.11 31.40 -22.73
CA LYS A 873 12.86 31.08 -24.15
C LYS A 873 12.32 32.29 -24.91
N ALA A 874 11.34 33.00 -24.35
CA ALA A 874 10.78 34.20 -24.97
C ALA A 874 11.81 35.33 -25.16
N ARG A 875 12.86 35.37 -24.33
CA ARG A 875 13.98 36.34 -24.41
C ARG A 875 15.20 35.82 -25.20
N GLY A 876 15.16 34.60 -25.72
CA GLY A 876 16.29 33.98 -26.44
C GLY A 876 17.49 33.61 -25.56
N ALA A 877 17.30 33.43 -24.25
CA ALA A 877 18.37 33.02 -23.34
C ALA A 877 18.65 31.51 -23.42
N ASP A 878 19.86 31.10 -23.04
CA ASP A 878 20.20 29.67 -22.91
C ASP A 878 19.42 29.03 -21.76
N ILE A 879 18.80 27.90 -22.05
CA ILE A 879 17.97 27.11 -21.13
C ILE A 879 18.48 25.68 -20.98
N THR A 880 19.65 25.35 -21.54
CA THR A 880 20.12 23.96 -21.68
C THR A 880 20.17 23.25 -20.33
N ARG A 881 20.80 23.87 -19.32
CA ARG A 881 20.91 23.30 -17.96
C ARG A 881 19.54 23.18 -17.27
N ALA A 882 18.69 24.19 -17.41
CA ALA A 882 17.35 24.21 -16.84
C ALA A 882 16.45 23.12 -17.45
N ALA A 883 16.49 22.96 -18.77
CA ALA A 883 15.79 21.89 -19.49
C ALA A 883 16.31 20.51 -19.08
N GLN A 884 17.63 20.35 -18.91
CA GLN A 884 18.23 19.11 -18.42
C GLN A 884 17.80 18.80 -16.98
N ALA A 885 17.69 19.79 -16.10
CA ALA A 885 17.21 19.60 -14.73
C ALA A 885 15.75 19.10 -14.69
N LEU A 886 14.84 19.71 -15.49
CA LEU A 886 13.47 19.22 -15.64
C LEU A 886 13.41 17.81 -16.26
N HIS A 887 14.26 17.52 -17.24
CA HIS A 887 14.33 16.19 -17.85
C HIS A 887 14.78 15.12 -16.84
N ARG A 888 15.77 15.43 -16.00
CA ARG A 888 16.21 14.55 -14.91
C ARG A 888 15.07 14.30 -13.91
N ALA A 889 14.30 15.33 -13.56
CA ALA A 889 13.15 15.21 -12.67
C ALA A 889 12.04 14.35 -13.27
N ALA A 890 11.73 14.52 -14.56
CA ALA A 890 10.80 13.64 -15.27
C ALA A 890 11.23 12.16 -15.19
N GLY A 891 12.53 11.88 -15.23
CA GLY A 891 13.08 10.52 -15.06
C GLY A 891 12.99 9.92 -13.65
N LEU A 892 12.40 10.61 -12.67
CA LEU A 892 12.07 10.02 -11.35
C LEU A 892 10.78 9.20 -11.36
N VAL A 893 9.87 9.49 -12.30
CA VAL A 893 8.52 8.94 -12.31
C VAL A 893 8.22 8.29 -13.65
N SER A 894 7.56 7.13 -13.62
CA SER A 894 7.16 6.40 -14.83
C SER A 894 5.77 5.79 -14.68
N ILE A 895 5.05 5.64 -15.78
CA ILE A 895 3.79 4.91 -15.84
C ILE A 895 3.90 3.92 -17.01
N PRO A 896 3.65 2.61 -16.81
CA PRO A 896 3.34 1.96 -15.53
C PRO A 896 4.53 1.98 -14.55
N ASN A 897 4.22 1.89 -13.25
CA ASN A 897 5.20 1.66 -12.18
C ASN A 897 4.74 0.52 -11.27
N ALA A 898 5.51 0.24 -10.22
CA ALA A 898 5.25 -0.88 -9.33
C ALA A 898 4.04 -0.69 -8.39
N GLY A 899 3.46 0.52 -8.30
CA GLY A 899 2.43 0.88 -7.32
C GLY A 899 3.02 1.22 -5.93
N GLY A 900 2.32 2.07 -5.16
CA GLY A 900 2.89 2.69 -3.95
C GLY A 900 3.36 1.74 -2.84
N ARG A 901 2.91 0.48 -2.86
CA ARG A 901 3.32 -0.57 -1.90
C ARG A 901 4.74 -1.11 -2.13
N TYR A 902 5.41 -0.71 -3.21
CA TYR A 902 6.75 -1.16 -3.58
C TYR A 902 7.71 0.01 -3.72
N SER A 903 7.89 0.75 -2.62
CA SER A 903 8.68 1.99 -2.57
C SER A 903 10.10 1.87 -3.11
N THR A 904 10.77 0.74 -2.86
CA THR A 904 12.13 0.42 -3.34
C THR A 904 12.22 0.19 -4.84
N ARG A 905 11.09 -0.12 -5.49
CA ARG A 905 11.00 -0.25 -6.95
C ARG A 905 10.64 1.06 -7.63
N ILE A 906 9.88 1.93 -6.95
CA ILE A 906 9.55 3.28 -7.43
C ILE A 906 10.77 4.19 -7.32
N LEU A 907 11.46 4.17 -6.17
CA LEU A 907 12.63 4.99 -5.90
C LEU A 907 13.82 4.10 -5.51
N PRO A 908 14.45 3.41 -6.48
CA PRO A 908 15.55 2.48 -6.19
C PRO A 908 16.82 3.17 -5.65
N GLU A 909 16.96 4.47 -5.93
CA GLU A 909 18.08 5.30 -5.48
C GLU A 909 17.53 6.52 -4.73
N PRO A 910 17.27 6.42 -3.41
CA PRO A 910 16.62 7.50 -2.65
C PRO A 910 17.40 8.82 -2.63
N GLN A 911 18.72 8.80 -2.85
CA GLN A 911 19.52 10.02 -2.95
C GLN A 911 19.18 10.87 -4.18
N ARG A 912 18.69 10.23 -5.24
CA ARG A 912 18.45 10.87 -6.55
C ARG A 912 17.43 12.01 -6.49
N VAL A 913 16.43 11.94 -5.60
CA VAL A 913 15.44 13.03 -5.43
C VAL A 913 16.10 14.30 -4.91
N TYR A 914 17.04 14.20 -3.97
CA TYR A 914 17.77 15.35 -3.41
C TYR A 914 18.74 15.96 -4.42
N GLU A 915 19.47 15.13 -5.18
CA GLU A 915 20.36 15.60 -6.24
C GLU A 915 19.61 16.36 -7.34
N ILE A 916 18.41 15.89 -7.69
CA ILE A 916 17.55 16.54 -8.66
C ILE A 916 17.02 17.85 -8.09
N ARG A 917 16.56 17.88 -6.83
CA ARG A 917 16.11 19.10 -6.18
C ARG A 917 17.21 20.17 -6.15
N GLN A 918 18.45 19.80 -5.85
CA GLN A 918 19.59 20.73 -5.91
C GLN A 918 19.84 21.26 -7.34
N ALA A 919 19.72 20.39 -8.35
CA ALA A 919 19.85 20.79 -9.75
C ALA A 919 18.72 21.73 -10.20
N LEU A 920 17.48 21.49 -9.76
CA LEU A 920 16.34 22.37 -10.01
C LEU A 920 16.58 23.74 -9.36
N ALA A 921 16.95 23.78 -8.09
CA ALA A 921 17.20 25.02 -7.34
C ALA A 921 18.30 25.86 -7.99
N SER A 922 19.42 25.22 -8.35
CA SER A 922 20.54 25.88 -9.03
C SER A 922 20.10 26.50 -10.36
N ALA A 923 19.31 25.78 -11.15
CA ALA A 923 18.81 26.26 -12.43
C ALA A 923 17.77 27.38 -12.27
N ILE A 924 16.95 27.34 -11.21
CA ILE A 924 16.03 28.42 -10.87
C ILE A 924 16.84 29.70 -10.61
N VAL A 925 17.82 29.65 -9.70
CA VAL A 925 18.66 30.81 -9.37
C VAL A 925 19.38 31.36 -10.59
N GLU A 926 19.97 30.49 -11.43
CA GLU A 926 20.70 30.89 -12.64
C GLU A 926 19.83 31.65 -13.65
N LEU A 927 18.59 31.23 -13.88
CA LEU A 927 17.69 31.90 -14.81
C LEU A 927 17.15 33.25 -14.31
N GLY A 928 17.25 33.51 -13.00
CA GLY A 928 16.65 34.68 -12.38
C GLY A 928 15.11 34.73 -12.51
N PRO A 929 14.47 35.80 -12.02
CA PRO A 929 13.02 35.98 -12.10
C PRO A 929 12.45 36.20 -13.52
#